data_AF-A0A1J4JQ31-F1
#
_entry.id   AF-A0A1J4JQ31-F1
#
_cell.length_a   1.000
_cell.length_b   1.000
_cell.length_c   1.000
_cell.angle_alpha   90.00
_cell.angle_beta   90.00
_cell.angle_gamma   90.00
#
_symmetry.space_group_name_H-M   'P 1'
#
loop_
_entity.id
_entity.type
_entity.pdbx_description
1 polymer ?
#
loop_
_entity_poly.entity_id
_entity_poly.type
_entity_poly.pdbx_seq_one_letter_code
_entity_poly.pdbx_strand_id
1 'polypeptide(L)'
;MYRILSTPNVLLSMISHFFNDDISNIEKIQSAIEESSAPELVPPFAFLGRWIASNMTRRCDPSYEKKFQQAMKLLGLISVKVPPVILLTGIFDLNWGMYQPHFLLYDFYSPINKRIIRLRSYVKPFSIYDHLSMFPSNFLISINPSSISSQFQQTNNIGNNTNLSNSNGNNTNSNINNDSHGLPNMILELESDPAYHKSILLYFKRLLLNHAPLDAFKPLIEHRNSRAILTKAIIEILQDLNSTRNATHEHLVFAFSTIFLYIHAFTLSNEIEGQTLCEFLQSRPFLSPFCVLAFINHIPVNLYLFNLLTPKELSQNLDHSSELKPSQYVMMDLSKNKSLSPFVEKMPTILSNYFLSSNLSSGDTDSINKTDDNDFLSFIHLSSATLYNKMKAVLSVARERPLGPLHVSAMGILLLRCITFSLQRTLGDCAETKMFTENFCSFVKTVFAILSVGFSEQLGLKFFDATQNQPRLSDLTLRGAIAHLLPVLLHHQVNDQLIPFCINVAKDNESMRSAHLMITKLLQCGHCTISHKIIEHLAETTDQLILLEYIDTIPTIQNVKTCEEYDKLMELRYSFIEKLGITQKVLSKGTFIIESIQPANSFSHSSTNHAIIGSGQWIMNSIMQHIAKMSEHNALKETNKLIRAHPEDASAIIRILSMMDLIQGYEFASSLVGKLKEMLSEDQYSEDGQSKFEVRPVDYALPIALALIGRLLIVTFFDLAQDLLIAISSALINDSAPLHMITNFTIRFRSSLQPRMVQILDDIVSKLPCADELYIKGNDLIFRIADMLSQKDMVLIQNPEIINREYKSPFIHALMFSQCALSLSPMTDDEIAHALCSPIYDMNRPWKNRETSCLVLSKLATTMNNEVSYRYFQIIMEKKINNMTLVAGRLFLMNCRIDVFKQICQSCQLLIRNDQIKLDCFIQMVMPSFTRIKGDESIATTLLCGFLESINENSPRQLQEIVVDVVGLVYTKLRLEKTRKAILNSANKFTPELKAIIITSLKLDPDILQGITSKIVR
;
A
#
# COMPACT_ATOMS: atom_id res chain seq x y z
N MET A 1 9.27 -43.85 16.43
CA MET A 1 8.74 -43.87 15.05
C MET A 1 7.22 -43.73 14.96
N TYR A 2 6.41 -44.24 15.91
CA TYR A 2 4.93 -44.22 15.86
C TYR A 2 4.21 -43.08 16.63
N ARG A 3 4.92 -42.12 17.26
CA ARG A 3 4.32 -41.16 18.21
C ARG A 3 3.87 -39.81 17.63
N ILE A 4 3.92 -39.60 16.31
CA ILE A 4 3.68 -38.27 15.69
C ILE A 4 2.24 -38.12 15.16
N LEU A 5 1.46 -39.20 15.05
CA LEU A 5 0.08 -39.15 14.55
C LEU A 5 -0.91 -39.33 15.70
N SER A 6 -1.92 -38.45 15.80
CA SER A 6 -2.98 -38.47 16.84
C SER A 6 -3.87 -39.72 16.77
N THR A 7 -3.91 -40.38 15.60
CA THR A 7 -4.50 -41.69 15.36
C THR A 7 -3.47 -42.61 14.69
N PRO A 8 -3.40 -43.91 15.05
CA PRO A 8 -2.48 -44.84 14.41
C PRO A 8 -2.87 -45.02 12.94
N ASN A 9 -2.02 -44.54 12.03
CA ASN A 9 -2.20 -44.76 10.61
C ASN A 9 -1.98 -46.25 10.30
N VAL A 10 -3.10 -46.98 10.18
CA VAL A 10 -3.14 -48.43 9.98
C VAL A 10 -2.37 -48.82 8.72
N LEU A 11 -2.50 -48.04 7.65
CA LEU A 11 -1.80 -48.26 6.40
C LEU A 11 -0.27 -48.12 6.55
N LEU A 12 0.21 -47.07 7.23
CA LEU A 12 1.63 -46.90 7.53
C LEU A 12 2.16 -48.08 8.35
N SER A 13 1.37 -48.57 9.32
CA SER A 13 1.76 -49.74 10.11
C SER A 13 1.86 -51.00 9.26
N MET A 14 0.90 -51.23 8.35
CA MET A 14 0.92 -52.37 7.42
C MET A 14 2.12 -52.32 6.48
N ILE A 15 2.45 -51.14 5.96
CA ILE A 15 3.60 -50.91 5.08
C ILE A 15 4.91 -51.09 5.85
N SER A 16 5.04 -50.52 7.04
CA SER A 16 6.25 -50.69 7.87
C SER A 16 6.48 -52.16 8.22
N HIS A 17 5.42 -52.91 8.56
CA HIS A 17 5.53 -54.32 8.88
C HIS A 17 5.89 -55.17 7.65
N PHE A 18 5.37 -54.81 6.46
CA PHE A 18 5.73 -55.45 5.20
C PHE A 18 7.23 -55.38 4.89
N PHE A 19 7.84 -54.21 5.12
CA PHE A 19 9.26 -54.01 4.85
C PHE A 19 10.19 -54.57 5.93
N ASN A 20 9.68 -54.83 7.14
CA ASN A 20 10.47 -55.34 8.26
C ASN A 20 10.35 -56.87 8.48
N ASP A 21 9.17 -57.47 8.30
CA ASP A 21 8.86 -58.82 8.85
C ASP A 21 8.30 -59.84 7.82
N ASP A 22 8.34 -59.55 6.51
CA ASP A 22 8.03 -60.49 5.39
C ASP A 22 6.66 -61.20 5.34
N ILE A 23 5.69 -60.87 6.22
CA ILE A 23 4.45 -61.65 6.39
C ILE A 23 3.18 -61.03 5.76
N SER A 24 3.19 -59.77 5.29
CA SER A 24 1.96 -59.12 4.76
C SER A 24 1.75 -59.28 3.24
N ASN A 25 0.52 -59.63 2.84
CA ASN A 25 0.12 -59.70 1.43
C ASN A 25 0.04 -58.28 0.85
N ILE A 26 0.84 -57.99 -0.17
CA ILE A 26 0.87 -56.70 -0.88
C ILE A 26 -0.49 -56.30 -1.46
N GLU A 27 -1.35 -57.26 -1.81
CA GLU A 27 -2.71 -56.99 -2.29
C GLU A 27 -3.58 -56.33 -1.21
N LYS A 28 -3.41 -56.71 0.06
CA LYS A 28 -4.09 -56.05 1.18
C LYS A 28 -3.62 -54.61 1.36
N ILE A 29 -2.33 -54.34 1.13
CA ILE A 29 -1.78 -52.99 1.18
C ILE A 29 -2.30 -52.16 0.00
N GLN A 30 -2.39 -52.74 -1.19
CA GLN A 30 -2.96 -52.07 -2.37
C GLN A 30 -4.44 -51.72 -2.17
N SER A 31 -5.25 -52.67 -1.70
CA SER A 31 -6.66 -52.42 -1.34
C SER A 31 -6.79 -51.37 -0.23
N ALA A 32 -5.94 -51.40 0.80
CA ALA A 32 -5.93 -50.37 1.83
C ALA A 32 -5.54 -48.98 1.29
N ILE A 33 -4.59 -48.89 0.35
CA ILE A 33 -4.27 -47.63 -0.36
C ILE A 33 -5.48 -47.16 -1.18
N GLU A 34 -6.22 -48.09 -1.77
CA GLU A 34 -7.40 -47.75 -2.57
C GLU A 34 -8.55 -47.18 -1.73
N GLU A 35 -8.72 -47.64 -0.51
CA GLU A 35 -9.78 -47.22 0.41
C GLU A 35 -9.41 -45.99 1.26
N SER A 36 -8.12 -45.70 1.41
CA SER A 36 -7.61 -44.59 2.24
C SER A 36 -7.89 -43.21 1.64
N SER A 37 -8.13 -42.25 2.53
CA SER A 37 -8.24 -40.82 2.20
C SER A 37 -6.87 -40.19 1.89
N ALA A 38 -6.87 -39.05 1.19
CA ALA A 38 -5.62 -38.37 0.82
C ALA A 38 -4.72 -38.03 2.05
N PRO A 39 -5.24 -37.54 3.19
CA PRO A 39 -4.42 -37.32 4.40
C PRO A 39 -3.83 -38.61 4.98
N GLU A 40 -4.54 -39.73 4.95
CA GLU A 40 -4.06 -41.03 5.44
C GLU A 40 -2.95 -41.61 4.57
N LEU A 41 -2.89 -41.22 3.30
CA LEU A 41 -1.88 -41.65 2.35
C LEU A 41 -0.55 -40.87 2.47
N VAL A 42 -0.55 -39.68 3.07
CA VAL A 42 0.66 -38.84 3.16
C VAL A 42 1.78 -39.44 4.02
N PRO A 43 1.53 -39.92 5.27
CA PRO A 43 2.58 -40.56 6.06
C PRO A 43 3.16 -41.84 5.40
N PRO A 44 2.34 -42.77 4.85
CA PRO A 44 2.82 -43.87 4.00
C PRO A 44 3.74 -43.44 2.85
N PHE A 45 3.36 -42.40 2.11
CA PHE A 45 4.14 -41.89 0.98
C PHE A 45 5.53 -41.42 1.41
N ALA A 46 5.57 -40.62 2.47
CA ALA A 46 6.82 -40.05 2.98
C ALA A 46 7.73 -41.16 3.56
N PHE A 47 7.16 -42.21 4.15
CA PHE A 47 7.88 -43.35 4.71
C PHE A 47 8.55 -44.14 3.59
N LEU A 48 7.79 -44.45 2.54
CA LEU A 48 8.29 -45.15 1.37
C LEU A 48 9.41 -44.37 0.68
N GLY A 49 9.26 -43.05 0.51
CA GLY A 49 10.31 -42.19 -0.06
C GLY A 49 11.62 -42.27 0.74
N ARG A 50 11.54 -42.15 2.07
CA ARG A 50 12.70 -42.26 2.96
C ARG A 50 13.29 -43.68 2.98
N TRP A 51 12.44 -44.70 3.00
CA TRP A 51 12.85 -46.09 2.97
C TRP A 51 13.64 -46.38 1.69
N ILE A 52 13.10 -46.02 0.52
CA ILE A 52 13.76 -46.20 -0.79
C ILE A 52 15.10 -45.47 -0.82
N ALA A 53 15.15 -44.21 -0.40
CA ALA A 53 16.38 -43.42 -0.37
C ALA A 53 17.46 -44.05 0.53
N SER A 54 17.08 -44.57 1.70
CA SER A 54 17.99 -45.20 2.66
C SER A 54 18.48 -46.59 2.24
N ASN A 55 17.81 -47.20 1.27
CA ASN A 55 17.97 -48.60 0.86
C ASN A 55 18.47 -48.75 -0.60
N MET A 56 18.62 -47.65 -1.34
CA MET A 56 18.95 -47.67 -2.78
C MET A 56 20.34 -48.21 -3.11
N THR A 57 21.31 -48.14 -2.19
CA THR A 57 22.71 -48.54 -2.40
C THR A 57 23.00 -50.00 -2.05
N ARG A 58 22.08 -50.73 -1.43
CA ARG A 58 22.25 -52.14 -1.10
C ARG A 58 21.93 -53.00 -2.32
N ARG A 59 22.95 -53.36 -3.10
CA ARG A 59 22.83 -54.36 -4.18
C ARG A 59 23.49 -55.65 -3.70
N CYS A 60 22.72 -56.69 -3.38
CA CYS A 60 23.23 -58.08 -3.33
C CYS A 60 22.17 -59.19 -3.10
N ASP A 61 20.86 -58.92 -2.98
CA ASP A 61 19.84 -59.98 -2.73
C ASP A 61 18.60 -59.87 -3.67
N PRO A 62 18.22 -60.92 -4.41
CA PRO A 62 17.00 -60.97 -5.22
C PRO A 62 15.70 -60.68 -4.45
N SER A 63 15.63 -61.08 -3.18
CA SER A 63 14.47 -60.79 -2.31
C SER A 63 14.33 -59.29 -2.05
N TYR A 64 15.47 -58.62 -1.92
CA TYR A 64 15.53 -57.19 -1.69
C TYR A 64 15.14 -56.37 -2.92
N GLU A 65 15.57 -56.80 -4.12
CA GLU A 65 15.18 -56.15 -5.37
C GLU A 65 13.66 -56.21 -5.59
N LYS A 66 13.03 -57.34 -5.21
CA LYS A 66 11.57 -57.47 -5.22
C LYS A 66 10.89 -56.49 -4.24
N LYS A 67 11.38 -56.37 -3.00
CA LYS A 67 10.88 -55.38 -2.03
C LYS A 67 11.06 -53.95 -2.53
N PHE A 68 12.19 -53.65 -3.15
CA PHE A 68 12.46 -52.34 -3.73
C PHE A 68 11.47 -51.99 -4.86
N GLN A 69 11.23 -52.92 -5.79
CA GLN A 69 10.22 -52.75 -6.85
C GLN A 69 8.81 -52.59 -6.28
N GLN A 70 8.48 -53.33 -5.22
CA GLN A 70 7.21 -53.21 -4.52
C GLN A 70 7.06 -51.87 -3.79
N ALA A 71 8.11 -51.35 -3.16
CA ALA A 71 8.12 -50.01 -2.56
C ALA A 71 7.89 -48.94 -3.62
N MET A 72 8.56 -49.04 -4.78
CA MET A 72 8.34 -48.15 -5.92
C MET A 72 6.91 -48.23 -6.46
N LYS A 73 6.33 -49.44 -6.53
CA LYS A 73 4.94 -49.64 -6.98
C LYS A 73 3.93 -49.03 -6.01
N LEU A 74 4.11 -49.22 -4.70
CA LEU A 74 3.26 -48.62 -3.67
C LEU A 74 3.40 -47.09 -3.65
N LEU A 75 4.63 -46.57 -3.78
CA LEU A 75 4.89 -45.14 -3.87
C LEU A 75 4.20 -44.54 -5.11
N GLY A 76 4.28 -45.24 -6.25
CA GLY A 76 3.58 -44.88 -7.48
C GLY A 76 2.05 -44.84 -7.30
N LEU A 77 1.47 -45.88 -6.70
CA LEU A 77 0.04 -45.96 -6.41
C LEU A 77 -0.45 -44.78 -5.54
N ILE A 78 0.32 -44.45 -4.51
CA ILE A 78 -0.02 -43.31 -3.64
C ILE A 78 0.14 -41.98 -4.39
N SER A 79 1.19 -41.83 -5.19
CA SER A 79 1.45 -40.59 -5.96
C SER A 79 0.36 -40.24 -6.97
N VAL A 80 -0.36 -41.24 -7.47
CA VAL A 80 -1.49 -41.05 -8.40
C VAL A 80 -2.76 -40.65 -7.65
N LYS A 81 -2.95 -41.11 -6.40
CA LYS A 81 -4.14 -40.83 -5.59
C LYS A 81 -4.11 -39.52 -4.81
N VAL A 82 -2.92 -39.02 -4.48
CA VAL A 82 -2.77 -37.82 -3.66
C VAL A 82 -2.26 -36.67 -4.54
N PRO A 83 -3.05 -35.59 -4.72
CA PRO A 83 -2.57 -34.41 -5.40
C PRO A 83 -1.27 -33.88 -4.76
N PRO A 84 -0.30 -33.42 -5.58
CA PRO A 84 0.92 -32.81 -5.10
C PRO A 84 0.71 -31.70 -4.09
N VAL A 85 -0.41 -30.95 -4.15
CA VAL A 85 -0.72 -29.92 -3.14
C VAL A 85 -0.94 -30.51 -1.74
N ILE A 86 -1.61 -31.67 -1.63
CA ILE A 86 -1.86 -32.37 -0.36
C ILE A 86 -0.60 -33.09 0.12
N LEU A 87 0.18 -33.66 -0.81
CA LEU A 87 1.51 -34.20 -0.50
C LEU A 87 2.43 -33.11 0.06
N LEU A 88 2.46 -31.93 -0.56
CA LEU A 88 3.23 -30.80 -0.07
C LEU A 88 2.81 -30.43 1.34
N THR A 89 1.52 -30.15 1.59
CA THR A 89 1.07 -29.74 2.93
C THR A 89 1.38 -30.80 3.99
N GLY A 90 1.08 -32.08 3.74
CA GLY A 90 1.23 -33.11 4.77
C GLY A 90 2.65 -33.67 4.97
N ILE A 91 3.52 -33.71 3.95
CA ILE A 91 4.91 -34.18 4.11
C ILE A 91 5.73 -33.17 4.92
N PHE A 92 5.41 -31.88 4.82
CA PHE A 92 6.08 -30.83 5.58
C PHE A 92 5.68 -30.83 7.06
N ASP A 93 4.40 -31.02 7.37
CA ASP A 93 3.93 -31.16 8.77
C ASP A 93 4.61 -32.34 9.48
N LEU A 94 5.05 -33.36 8.73
CA LEU A 94 5.78 -34.52 9.24
C LEU A 94 7.29 -34.29 9.39
N ASN A 95 7.86 -33.21 8.83
CA ASN A 95 9.29 -32.86 8.89
C ASN A 95 10.23 -33.91 8.24
N TRP A 96 9.79 -34.57 7.15
CA TRP A 96 10.48 -35.77 6.60
C TRP A 96 11.48 -35.53 5.45
N GLY A 97 11.99 -34.32 5.24
CA GLY A 97 13.26 -34.08 4.55
C GLY A 97 13.43 -34.72 3.16
N MET A 98 12.46 -34.57 2.26
CA MET A 98 12.53 -35.04 0.86
C MET A 98 13.29 -34.07 -0.09
N TYR A 99 14.23 -33.29 0.43
CA TYR A 99 14.78 -32.12 -0.29
C TYR A 99 15.68 -32.47 -1.47
N GLN A 100 16.18 -33.71 -1.56
CA GLN A 100 16.91 -34.19 -2.73
C GLN A 100 16.56 -35.67 -2.96
N PRO A 101 15.55 -36.00 -3.79
CA PRO A 101 15.40 -37.37 -4.22
C PRO A 101 16.70 -37.81 -4.90
N HIS A 102 17.16 -39.02 -4.57
CA HIS A 102 18.34 -39.60 -5.20
C HIS A 102 18.22 -39.52 -6.74
N PHE A 103 19.30 -39.22 -7.46
CA PHE A 103 19.25 -38.91 -8.90
C PHE A 103 18.55 -40.00 -9.76
N LEU A 104 18.58 -41.26 -9.33
CA LEU A 104 17.88 -42.38 -9.97
C LEU A 104 16.35 -42.34 -9.86
N LEU A 105 15.80 -41.56 -8.92
CA LEU A 105 14.36 -41.30 -8.78
C LEU A 105 13.96 -39.98 -9.44
N TYR A 106 14.89 -39.28 -10.09
CA TYR A 106 14.64 -37.99 -10.71
C TYR A 106 13.48 -38.07 -11.72
N ASP A 107 13.46 -39.09 -12.58
CA ASP A 107 12.41 -39.24 -13.60
C ASP A 107 11.04 -39.55 -12.97
N PHE A 108 11.00 -40.29 -11.86
CA PHE A 108 9.78 -40.57 -11.12
C PHE A 108 9.22 -39.31 -10.46
N TYR A 109 10.08 -38.51 -9.81
CA TYR A 109 9.66 -37.28 -9.15
C TYR A 109 9.51 -36.09 -10.10
N SER A 110 10.06 -36.14 -11.32
CA SER A 110 10.06 -35.02 -12.27
C SER A 110 8.66 -34.48 -12.58
N PRO A 111 7.63 -35.31 -12.89
CA PRO A 111 6.26 -34.83 -13.10
C PRO A 111 5.64 -34.19 -11.85
N ILE A 112 5.89 -34.79 -10.67
CA ILE A 112 5.39 -34.31 -9.37
C ILE A 112 6.06 -32.97 -9.04
N ASN A 113 7.38 -32.89 -9.18
CA ASN A 113 8.18 -31.69 -8.96
C ASN A 113 7.77 -30.55 -9.90
N LYS A 114 7.47 -30.83 -11.18
CA LYS A 114 6.95 -29.82 -12.12
C LYS A 114 5.62 -29.23 -11.64
N ARG A 115 4.69 -30.07 -11.15
CA ARG A 115 3.41 -29.62 -10.58
C ARG A 115 3.61 -28.86 -9.27
N ILE A 116 4.51 -29.31 -8.41
CA ILE A 116 4.92 -28.63 -7.17
C ILE A 116 5.50 -27.24 -7.47
N ILE A 117 6.46 -27.12 -8.39
CA ILE A 117 7.08 -25.85 -8.81
C ILE A 117 6.01 -24.90 -9.33
N ARG A 118 5.06 -25.42 -10.11
CA ARG A 118 3.94 -24.63 -10.63
C ARG A 118 3.00 -24.15 -9.52
N LEU A 119 2.63 -25.00 -8.56
CA LEU A 119 1.82 -24.60 -7.40
C LEU A 119 2.54 -23.57 -6.52
N ARG A 120 3.85 -23.76 -6.29
CA ARG A 120 4.70 -22.81 -5.56
C ARG A 120 4.68 -21.44 -6.22
N SER A 121 4.74 -21.42 -7.55
CA SER A 121 4.65 -20.19 -8.33
C SER A 121 3.32 -19.46 -8.19
N TYR A 122 2.25 -20.10 -7.73
CA TYR A 122 0.97 -19.43 -7.47
C TYR A 122 0.93 -18.79 -6.09
N VAL A 123 1.53 -19.45 -5.09
CA VAL A 123 1.54 -18.98 -3.71
C VAL A 123 2.57 -17.87 -3.51
N LYS A 124 3.69 -17.91 -4.23
CA LYS A 124 4.77 -16.92 -4.18
C LYS A 124 5.26 -16.67 -5.59
N PRO A 125 4.59 -15.77 -6.32
CA PRO A 125 4.83 -15.68 -7.74
C PRO A 125 6.20 -15.02 -8.02
N PHE A 126 6.86 -14.43 -6.99
CA PHE A 126 8.12 -13.67 -7.09
C PHE A 126 9.31 -14.36 -7.78
N SER A 127 9.38 -15.69 -7.84
CA SER A 127 10.39 -16.39 -8.66
C SER A 127 10.19 -16.22 -10.17
N ILE A 128 9.07 -15.62 -10.61
CA ILE A 128 8.73 -15.34 -12.01
C ILE A 128 8.80 -13.81 -12.32
N TYR A 129 9.30 -12.98 -11.38
CA TYR A 129 9.04 -11.52 -11.37
C TYR A 129 10.01 -10.61 -12.11
N ASP A 130 10.90 -11.14 -12.96
CA ASP A 130 11.83 -10.28 -13.74
C ASP A 130 11.11 -9.11 -14.45
N HIS A 131 9.80 -9.26 -14.75
CA HIS A 131 8.93 -8.23 -15.32
C HIS A 131 7.89 -7.61 -14.36
N LEU A 132 7.50 -8.27 -13.26
CA LEU A 132 6.45 -7.80 -12.34
C LEU A 132 6.99 -6.94 -11.20
N SER A 133 8.30 -7.01 -10.92
CA SER A 133 9.03 -6.01 -10.14
C SER A 133 9.11 -4.67 -10.88
N MET A 134 8.14 -4.32 -11.74
CA MET A 134 7.98 -3.02 -12.37
C MET A 134 7.07 -2.06 -11.58
N PHE A 135 6.26 -2.53 -10.63
CA PHE A 135 5.35 -1.64 -9.89
C PHE A 135 5.16 -2.04 -8.43
N PRO A 136 4.92 -1.08 -7.52
CA PRO A 136 4.45 -1.36 -6.18
C PRO A 136 3.12 -2.14 -6.27
N SER A 137 3.15 -3.41 -5.85
CA SER A 137 2.03 -4.35 -5.97
C SER A 137 1.35 -4.58 -4.61
N ASN A 138 0.02 -4.62 -4.60
CA ASN A 138 -0.81 -4.86 -3.41
C ASN A 138 -0.66 -6.27 -2.81
N PHE A 139 0.02 -7.16 -3.51
CA PHE A 139 0.23 -8.57 -3.14
C PHE A 139 1.00 -8.75 -1.81
N LEU A 140 1.94 -7.86 -1.54
CA LEU A 140 2.92 -8.04 -0.46
C LEU A 140 2.34 -7.97 0.96
N ILE A 141 1.23 -7.25 1.17
CA ILE A 141 0.65 -7.08 2.51
C ILE A 141 -0.25 -8.28 2.91
N SER A 142 -0.58 -9.18 1.97
CA SER A 142 -1.34 -10.40 2.28
C SER A 142 -0.50 -11.50 2.97
N ILE A 143 0.81 -11.28 3.07
CA ILE A 143 1.75 -12.10 3.84
C ILE A 143 2.01 -11.38 5.17
N ASN A 144 0.97 -11.16 5.98
CA ASN A 144 1.11 -10.57 7.30
C ASN A 144 1.02 -11.71 8.34
N PRO A 145 2.12 -12.13 9.00
CA PRO A 145 2.07 -12.89 10.24
C PRO A 145 1.88 -11.91 11.41
N SER A 146 0.83 -11.08 11.36
CA SER A 146 0.54 -10.13 12.43
C SER A 146 -0.09 -10.86 13.62
N SER A 147 0.74 -11.58 14.36
CA SER A 147 0.47 -12.03 15.73
C SER A 147 1.74 -12.26 16.58
N ILE A 148 2.94 -11.82 16.14
CA ILE A 148 4.19 -12.05 16.91
C ILE A 148 4.81 -10.77 17.53
N SER A 149 4.30 -9.57 17.26
CA SER A 149 4.89 -8.32 17.77
C SER A 149 4.32 -7.85 19.12
N SER A 150 4.35 -8.73 20.15
CA SER A 150 4.15 -8.29 21.55
C SER A 150 5.02 -9.02 22.59
N GLN A 151 6.10 -9.71 22.19
CA GLN A 151 6.99 -10.41 23.16
C GLN A 151 8.49 -10.07 23.10
N PHE A 152 8.90 -8.98 22.45
CA PHE A 152 10.29 -8.50 22.56
C PHE A 152 10.38 -7.00 22.88
N GLN A 153 9.76 -6.59 23.99
CA GLN A 153 10.16 -5.41 24.74
C GLN A 153 10.02 -5.70 26.24
N GLN A 154 11.15 -6.00 26.89
CA GLN A 154 11.49 -5.98 28.33
C GLN A 154 12.58 -7.06 28.53
N THR A 155 13.77 -6.86 29.07
CA THR A 155 14.45 -5.74 29.73
C THR A 155 15.93 -6.13 29.79
N ASN A 156 16.84 -5.28 29.31
CA ASN A 156 18.23 -5.30 29.76
C ASN A 156 18.25 -4.60 31.12
N ASN A 157 18.35 -5.35 32.22
CA ASN A 157 18.83 -4.84 33.50
C ASN A 157 19.53 -5.96 34.26
N ILE A 158 20.86 -5.84 34.34
CA ILE A 158 21.75 -6.66 35.16
C ILE A 158 21.81 -6.01 36.55
N GLY A 159 21.54 -6.77 37.62
CA GLY A 159 22.04 -6.43 38.96
C GLY A 159 21.14 -6.77 40.16
N ASN A 160 21.55 -7.83 40.89
CA ASN A 160 21.43 -8.06 42.34
C ASN A 160 20.14 -8.64 42.98
N ASN A 161 20.23 -9.96 43.25
CA ASN A 161 20.05 -10.66 44.53
C ASN A 161 18.80 -10.49 45.43
N THR A 162 18.27 -11.68 45.77
CA THR A 162 17.71 -12.17 47.06
C THR A 162 16.22 -12.01 47.40
N ASN A 163 15.59 -13.18 47.55
CA ASN A 163 14.63 -13.64 48.57
C ASN A 163 13.20 -14.02 48.15
N LEU A 164 12.82 -15.19 48.69
CA LEU A 164 11.57 -15.95 48.63
C LEU A 164 10.35 -15.17 49.16
N SER A 165 9.16 -15.45 48.60
CA SER A 165 8.10 -16.26 49.25
C SER A 165 6.72 -16.13 48.58
N ASN A 166 6.08 -17.29 48.31
CA ASN A 166 4.65 -17.63 48.33
C ASN A 166 3.56 -16.53 48.12
N SER A 167 2.67 -16.72 47.14
CA SER A 167 1.31 -17.27 47.37
C SER A 167 0.39 -17.21 46.13
N ASN A 168 -0.18 -18.36 45.79
CA ASN A 168 -1.56 -18.62 45.33
C ASN A 168 -2.26 -17.70 44.29
N GLY A 169 -2.35 -18.22 43.07
CA GLY A 169 -3.62 -18.76 42.55
C GLY A 169 -4.72 -17.78 42.14
N ASN A 170 -4.78 -17.49 40.83
CA ASN A 170 -6.03 -17.40 40.06
C ASN A 170 -5.71 -17.50 38.56
N ASN A 171 -5.79 -18.72 38.02
CA ASN A 171 -5.71 -18.99 36.58
C ASN A 171 -7.06 -18.70 35.94
N THR A 172 -7.18 -17.56 35.26
CA THR A 172 -8.19 -17.36 34.21
C THR A 172 -7.56 -17.72 32.87
N ASN A 173 -7.95 -18.87 32.33
CA ASN A 173 -7.63 -19.32 30.97
C ASN A 173 -8.10 -18.30 29.93
N SER A 174 -7.17 -17.58 29.31
CA SER A 174 -7.38 -16.96 28.00
C SER A 174 -6.80 -17.90 26.93
N ASN A 175 -7.69 -18.61 26.25
CA ASN A 175 -7.38 -19.36 25.03
C ASN A 175 -6.91 -18.37 23.95
N ILE A 176 -5.60 -18.30 23.73
CA ILE A 176 -5.01 -17.62 22.57
C ILE A 176 -5.02 -18.62 21.42
N ASN A 177 -5.88 -18.36 20.43
CA ASN A 177 -5.92 -19.09 19.16
C ASN A 177 -4.63 -18.81 18.38
N ASN A 178 -3.79 -19.84 18.22
CA ASN A 178 -2.60 -19.81 17.35
C ASN A 178 -3.01 -19.90 15.87
N ASP A 179 -3.34 -18.76 15.25
CA ASP A 179 -3.53 -18.66 13.79
C ASP A 179 -2.18 -18.52 13.05
N SER A 180 -1.32 -19.54 13.11
CA SER A 180 -0.07 -19.59 12.33
C SER A 180 0.02 -20.84 11.45
N HIS A 181 -0.66 -20.81 10.30
CA HIS A 181 -0.53 -21.82 9.24
C HIS A 181 -0.14 -21.19 7.88
N GLY A 182 0.85 -20.29 7.91
CA GLY A 182 1.69 -20.01 6.74
C GLY A 182 2.45 -21.29 6.31
N LEU A 183 2.98 -21.34 5.08
CA LEU A 183 3.87 -22.42 4.60
C LEU A 183 5.34 -21.99 4.82
N PRO A 184 5.92 -22.14 6.03
CA PRO A 184 7.22 -21.56 6.41
C PRO A 184 8.38 -22.09 5.56
N ASN A 185 8.38 -23.37 5.20
CA ASN A 185 9.53 -23.95 4.46
C ASN A 185 9.52 -23.64 2.95
N MET A 186 8.40 -23.19 2.37
CA MET A 186 8.42 -22.62 1.02
C MET A 186 9.02 -21.20 1.00
N ILE A 187 9.22 -20.56 2.16
CA ILE A 187 9.86 -19.23 2.26
C ILE A 187 11.37 -19.44 2.08
N LEU A 188 11.91 -20.42 2.80
CA LEU A 188 13.35 -20.71 2.86
C LEU A 188 14.00 -21.13 1.53
N GLU A 189 13.32 -21.89 0.66
CA GLU A 189 13.86 -22.28 -0.67
C GLU A 189 13.82 -21.14 -1.69
N LEU A 190 12.78 -20.29 -1.68
CA LEU A 190 12.65 -19.15 -2.59
C LEU A 190 13.62 -18.01 -2.24
N GLU A 191 13.88 -17.80 -0.95
CA GLU A 191 14.93 -16.91 -0.43
C GLU A 191 16.37 -17.38 -0.74
N SER A 192 16.51 -18.48 -1.49
CA SER A 192 17.80 -18.91 -2.06
C SER A 192 17.87 -18.73 -3.58
N ASP A 193 16.77 -18.35 -4.24
CA ASP A 193 16.70 -18.15 -5.69
C ASP A 193 17.33 -16.80 -6.12
N PRO A 194 18.37 -16.81 -6.98
CA PRO A 194 18.97 -15.59 -7.49
C PRO A 194 18.01 -14.66 -8.26
N ALA A 195 17.04 -15.22 -8.99
CA ALA A 195 16.06 -14.42 -9.75
C ALA A 195 15.11 -13.67 -8.81
N TYR A 196 14.72 -14.32 -7.71
CA TYR A 196 13.95 -13.72 -6.64
C TYR A 196 14.71 -12.55 -5.99
N HIS A 197 15.97 -12.75 -5.62
CA HIS A 197 16.81 -11.70 -5.05
C HIS A 197 16.96 -10.49 -5.98
N LYS A 198 17.14 -10.73 -7.28
CA LYS A 198 17.23 -9.66 -8.29
C LYS A 198 15.92 -8.86 -8.39
N SER A 199 14.78 -9.54 -8.37
CA SER A 199 13.46 -8.89 -8.41
C SER A 199 13.19 -8.05 -7.16
N ILE A 200 13.54 -8.56 -5.96
CA ILE A 200 13.44 -7.79 -4.71
C ILE A 200 14.36 -6.57 -4.73
N LEU A 201 15.61 -6.74 -5.18
CA LEU A 201 16.57 -5.65 -5.31
C LEU A 201 16.00 -4.51 -6.17
N LEU A 202 15.47 -4.83 -7.36
CA LEU A 202 14.84 -3.83 -8.25
C LEU A 202 13.64 -3.17 -7.59
N TYR A 203 12.84 -3.92 -6.84
CA TYR A 203 11.70 -3.38 -6.13
C TYR A 203 12.10 -2.41 -5.01
N PHE A 204 13.11 -2.74 -4.20
CA PHE A 204 13.67 -1.80 -3.21
C PHE A 204 14.21 -0.53 -3.87
N LYS A 205 14.93 -0.65 -4.99
CA LYS A 205 15.39 0.53 -5.75
C LYS A 205 14.21 1.40 -6.16
N ARG A 206 13.11 0.80 -6.62
CA ARG A 206 11.90 1.55 -6.98
C ARG A 206 11.26 2.25 -5.78
N LEU A 207 11.11 1.58 -4.63
CA LEU A 207 10.54 2.21 -3.44
C LEU A 207 11.36 3.42 -3.00
N LEU A 208 12.69 3.28 -2.96
CA LEU A 208 13.62 4.35 -2.61
C LEU A 208 13.50 5.54 -3.57
N LEU A 209 13.59 5.29 -4.89
CA LEU A 209 13.51 6.34 -5.91
C LEU A 209 12.12 6.96 -6.05
N ASN A 210 11.06 6.29 -5.60
CA ASN A 210 9.70 6.83 -5.59
C ASN A 210 9.33 7.55 -4.28
N HIS A 211 10.28 7.71 -3.36
CA HIS A 211 10.04 8.40 -2.07
C HIS A 211 8.92 7.73 -1.25
N ALA A 212 8.81 6.41 -1.33
CA ALA A 212 7.81 5.64 -0.60
C ALA A 212 8.03 5.70 0.92
N PRO A 213 6.97 5.77 1.75
CA PRO A 213 7.13 5.69 3.20
C PRO A 213 7.72 4.34 3.62
N LEU A 214 8.38 4.30 4.79
CA LEU A 214 8.98 3.08 5.34
C LEU A 214 8.00 1.90 5.44
N ASP A 215 6.71 2.15 5.65
CA ASP A 215 5.71 1.09 5.74
C ASP A 215 5.55 0.30 4.44
N ALA A 216 5.85 0.91 3.29
CA ALA A 216 5.86 0.20 2.02
C ALA A 216 6.97 -0.87 1.94
N PHE A 217 7.99 -0.76 2.80
CA PHE A 217 9.09 -1.72 2.89
C PHE A 217 8.82 -2.84 3.88
N LYS A 218 7.99 -2.63 4.91
CA LYS A 218 7.70 -3.60 5.99
C LYS A 218 7.42 -5.02 5.47
N PRO A 219 6.54 -5.22 4.47
CA PRO A 219 6.25 -6.57 3.97
C PRO A 219 7.45 -7.31 3.36
N LEU A 220 8.48 -6.58 2.92
CA LEU A 220 9.68 -7.15 2.30
C LEU A 220 10.82 -7.36 3.28
N ILE A 221 10.87 -6.51 4.30
CA ILE A 221 11.88 -6.53 5.34
C ILE A 221 11.79 -7.81 6.18
N GLU A 222 10.59 -8.37 6.35
CA GLU A 222 10.37 -9.62 7.09
C GLU A 222 10.97 -10.88 6.41
N HIS A 223 11.43 -10.78 5.15
CA HIS A 223 12.08 -11.90 4.46
C HIS A 223 13.53 -12.13 4.90
N ARG A 224 13.99 -13.38 4.86
CA ARG A 224 15.40 -13.71 5.07
C ARG A 224 16.25 -13.05 3.99
N ASN A 225 17.43 -12.56 4.37
CA ASN A 225 18.37 -11.82 3.50
C ASN A 225 17.85 -10.45 2.99
N SER A 226 16.64 -10.00 3.36
CA SER A 226 16.09 -8.70 2.96
C SER A 226 17.03 -7.55 3.32
N ARG A 227 17.64 -7.60 4.51
CA ARG A 227 18.64 -6.66 5.03
C ARG A 227 19.83 -6.49 4.08
N ALA A 228 20.40 -7.60 3.62
CA ALA A 228 21.52 -7.62 2.68
C ALA A 228 21.11 -7.08 1.30
N ILE A 229 19.92 -7.49 0.81
CA ILE A 229 19.40 -7.07 -0.50
C ILE A 229 19.08 -5.57 -0.50
N LEU A 230 18.46 -5.05 0.56
CA LEU A 230 18.17 -3.63 0.73
C LEU A 230 19.48 -2.82 0.79
N THR A 231 20.46 -3.29 1.56
CA THR A 231 21.79 -2.66 1.63
C THR A 231 22.45 -2.60 0.25
N LYS A 232 22.38 -3.70 -0.51
CA LYS A 232 22.88 -3.75 -1.89
C LYS A 232 22.13 -2.78 -2.82
N ALA A 233 20.80 -2.66 -2.71
CA ALA A 233 20.01 -1.73 -3.50
C ALA A 233 20.42 -0.26 -3.23
N ILE A 234 20.66 0.10 -1.96
CA ILE A 234 21.18 1.41 -1.56
C ILE A 234 22.57 1.63 -2.15
N ILE A 235 23.48 0.66 -2.02
CA ILE A 235 24.85 0.75 -2.57
C ILE A 235 24.82 0.97 -4.08
N GLU A 236 24.00 0.24 -4.84
CA GLU A 236 23.89 0.43 -6.28
C GLU A 236 23.40 1.83 -6.64
N ILE A 237 22.38 2.36 -5.94
CA ILE A 237 21.90 3.73 -6.17
C ILE A 237 23.00 4.75 -5.87
N LEU A 238 23.71 4.61 -4.75
CA LEU A 238 24.81 5.51 -4.39
C LEU A 238 25.94 5.45 -5.43
N GLN A 239 26.27 4.25 -5.94
CA GLN A 239 27.25 4.07 -7.00
C GLN A 239 26.85 4.78 -8.30
N ASP A 240 25.59 4.61 -8.71
CA ASP A 240 25.04 5.23 -9.92
C ASP A 240 25.02 6.77 -9.78
N LEU A 241 24.59 7.30 -8.63
CA LEU A 241 24.62 8.74 -8.34
C LEU A 241 26.05 9.30 -8.33
N ASN A 242 26.99 8.60 -7.70
CA ASN A 242 28.39 9.03 -7.57
C ASN A 242 29.12 9.11 -8.92
N SER A 243 28.67 8.37 -9.92
CA SER A 243 29.27 8.33 -11.26
C SER A 243 28.53 9.17 -12.30
N THR A 244 27.41 9.80 -11.93
CA THR A 244 26.58 10.58 -12.84
C THR A 244 27.22 11.92 -13.21
N ARG A 245 27.30 12.21 -14.51
CA ARG A 245 27.84 13.48 -15.06
C ARG A 245 26.79 14.49 -15.50
N ASN A 246 25.55 14.04 -15.66
CA ASN A 246 24.47 14.85 -16.25
C ASN A 246 23.64 15.61 -15.20
N ALA A 247 23.88 15.36 -13.91
CA ALA A 247 23.16 15.98 -12.81
C ALA A 247 23.72 17.37 -12.48
N THR A 248 22.88 18.25 -11.93
CA THR A 248 23.30 19.55 -11.36
C THR A 248 23.64 19.35 -9.89
N HIS A 249 24.32 20.32 -9.26
CA HIS A 249 24.54 20.30 -7.81
C HIS A 249 23.24 20.10 -7.02
N GLU A 250 22.20 20.84 -7.40
CA GLU A 250 20.89 20.76 -6.75
C GLU A 250 20.27 19.35 -6.84
N HIS A 251 20.31 18.72 -8.02
CA HIS A 251 19.85 17.35 -8.20
C HIS A 251 20.61 16.36 -7.28
N LEU A 252 21.94 16.50 -7.18
CA LEU A 252 22.77 15.60 -6.38
C LEU A 252 22.57 15.81 -4.88
N VAL A 253 22.46 17.07 -4.41
CA VAL A 253 22.16 17.37 -3.00
C VAL A 253 20.84 16.72 -2.59
N PHE A 254 19.78 16.89 -3.37
CA PHE A 254 18.47 16.30 -3.09
C PHE A 254 18.51 14.76 -3.11
N ALA A 255 19.08 14.16 -4.16
CA ALA A 255 19.10 12.72 -4.34
C ALA A 255 19.91 12.02 -3.23
N PHE A 256 21.13 12.47 -2.95
CA PHE A 256 21.92 11.89 -1.86
C PHE A 256 21.26 12.11 -0.51
N SER A 257 20.77 13.33 -0.22
CA SER A 257 20.12 13.63 1.06
C SER A 257 18.92 12.70 1.32
N THR A 258 18.08 12.45 0.32
CA THR A 258 16.92 11.57 0.46
C THR A 258 17.32 10.11 0.69
N ILE A 259 18.33 9.60 0.00
CA ILE A 259 18.85 8.24 0.24
C ILE A 259 19.46 8.12 1.64
N PHE A 260 20.20 9.13 2.09
CA PHE A 260 20.78 9.13 3.44
C PHE A 260 19.73 9.30 4.55
N LEU A 261 18.59 9.93 4.26
CA LEU A 261 17.44 9.93 5.15
C LEU A 261 16.87 8.52 5.36
N TYR A 262 16.76 7.72 4.29
CA TYR A 262 16.40 6.31 4.41
C TYR A 262 17.46 5.50 5.17
N ILE A 263 18.75 5.72 4.87
CA ILE A 263 19.85 5.05 5.59
C ILE A 263 19.70 5.34 7.08
N HIS A 264 19.51 6.60 7.48
CA HIS A 264 19.28 6.95 8.88
C HIS A 264 18.11 6.17 9.48
N ALA A 265 16.96 6.20 8.81
CA ALA A 265 15.76 5.56 9.35
C ALA A 265 15.90 4.03 9.45
N PHE A 266 16.42 3.37 8.42
CA PHE A 266 16.69 1.93 8.46
C PHE A 266 17.78 1.55 9.45
N THR A 267 18.70 2.46 9.76
CA THR A 267 19.70 2.24 10.80
C THR A 267 19.05 2.21 12.18
N LEU A 268 18.10 3.11 12.44
CA LEU A 268 17.35 3.14 13.71
C LEU A 268 16.51 1.88 13.92
N SER A 269 15.99 1.29 12.84
CA SER A 269 15.23 0.03 12.87
C SER A 269 16.08 -1.23 12.65
N ASN A 270 17.41 -1.11 12.49
CA ASN A 270 18.34 -2.21 12.25
C ASN A 270 18.08 -3.04 10.96
N GLU A 271 17.60 -2.39 9.90
CA GLU A 271 17.17 -3.03 8.64
C GLU A 271 18.20 -3.00 7.51
N ILE A 272 19.40 -2.45 7.76
CA ILE A 272 20.53 -2.44 6.82
C ILE A 272 21.81 -2.98 7.46
N GLU A 273 22.69 -3.55 6.65
CA GLU A 273 24.03 -4.01 7.05
C GLU A 273 24.99 -2.82 7.03
N GLY A 274 25.01 -2.07 8.14
CA GLY A 274 25.81 -0.85 8.25
C GLY A 274 27.30 -1.04 7.97
N GLN A 275 27.88 -2.17 8.37
CA GLN A 275 29.29 -2.49 8.09
C GLN A 275 29.58 -2.51 6.58
N THR A 276 28.81 -3.26 5.81
CA THR A 276 28.97 -3.38 4.36
C THR A 276 28.77 -2.05 3.66
N LEU A 277 27.81 -1.23 4.12
CA LEU A 277 27.59 0.11 3.58
C LEU A 277 28.79 1.04 3.86
N CYS A 278 29.32 1.05 5.08
CA CYS A 278 30.47 1.88 5.46
C CYS A 278 31.75 1.44 4.74
N GLU A 279 32.00 0.14 4.62
CA GLU A 279 33.11 -0.41 3.83
C GLU A 279 33.01 -0.02 2.35
N PHE A 280 31.80 -0.06 1.78
CA PHE A 280 31.58 0.44 0.43
C PHE A 280 31.98 1.92 0.30
N LEU A 281 31.51 2.79 1.20
CA LEU A 281 31.81 4.23 1.15
C LEU A 281 33.32 4.52 1.32
N GLN A 282 34.01 3.80 2.20
CA GLN A 282 35.44 3.97 2.48
C GLN A 282 36.35 3.37 1.40
N SER A 283 35.89 2.36 0.66
CA SER A 283 36.69 1.70 -0.38
C SER A 283 36.61 2.39 -1.75
N ARG A 284 35.78 3.44 -1.89
CA ARG A 284 35.65 4.14 -3.17
C ARG A 284 36.92 4.92 -3.52
N PRO A 285 37.32 4.94 -4.81
CA PRO A 285 38.45 5.76 -5.25
C PRO A 285 38.16 7.26 -5.11
N PHE A 286 36.88 7.64 -5.18
CA PHE A 286 36.40 8.99 -4.89
C PHE A 286 34.92 8.97 -4.54
N LEU A 287 34.48 9.99 -3.80
CA LEU A 287 33.09 10.30 -3.50
C LEU A 287 32.71 11.67 -4.06
N SER A 288 31.44 11.82 -4.43
CA SER A 288 30.85 13.12 -4.73
C SER A 288 30.85 13.97 -3.44
N PRO A 289 31.21 15.27 -3.50
CA PRO A 289 31.10 16.16 -2.36
C PRO A 289 29.68 16.20 -1.76
N PHE A 290 28.64 15.97 -2.58
CA PHE A 290 27.25 15.92 -2.14
C PHE A 290 26.87 14.59 -1.45
N CYS A 291 27.54 13.49 -1.81
CA CYS A 291 27.46 12.24 -1.04
C CYS A 291 28.05 12.43 0.35
N VAL A 292 29.19 13.15 0.41
CA VAL A 292 29.85 13.50 1.68
C VAL A 292 28.93 14.36 2.55
N LEU A 293 28.38 15.43 1.96
CA LEU A 293 27.43 16.29 2.65
C LEU A 293 26.23 15.52 3.21
N ALA A 294 25.65 14.61 2.42
CA ALA A 294 24.49 13.84 2.84
C ALA A 294 24.80 12.91 4.02
N PHE A 295 25.97 12.26 4.05
CA PHE A 295 26.33 11.46 5.22
C PHE A 295 26.55 12.31 6.46
N ILE A 296 27.21 13.47 6.34
CA ILE A 296 27.42 14.40 7.47
C ILE A 296 26.08 14.88 8.03
N ASN A 297 25.12 15.16 7.14
CA ASN A 297 23.81 15.68 7.50
C ASN A 297 22.92 14.67 8.21
N HIS A 298 23.01 13.39 7.84
CA HIS A 298 22.04 12.38 8.26
C HIS A 298 22.62 11.30 9.15
N ILE A 299 23.94 11.19 9.31
CA ILE A 299 24.56 10.28 10.28
C ILE A 299 25.03 11.11 11.47
N PRO A 300 24.25 11.21 12.55
CA PRO A 300 24.71 11.94 13.73
C PRO A 300 25.78 11.12 14.49
N VAL A 301 26.60 11.81 15.29
CA VAL A 301 27.71 11.21 16.06
C VAL A 301 27.27 10.08 16.99
N ASN A 302 26.02 10.11 17.46
CA ASN A 302 25.45 9.08 18.33
C ASN A 302 24.92 7.84 17.58
N LEU A 303 24.95 7.82 16.24
CA LEU A 303 24.56 6.66 15.44
C LEU A 303 25.75 5.73 15.24
N TYR A 304 25.57 4.41 15.34
CA TYR A 304 26.69 3.46 15.26
C TYR A 304 27.48 3.55 13.94
N LEU A 305 26.82 3.98 12.85
CA LEU A 305 27.47 4.21 11.55
C LEU A 305 28.57 5.28 11.62
N PHE A 306 28.48 6.25 12.54
CA PHE A 306 29.53 7.27 12.74
C PHE A 306 30.87 6.61 13.08
N ASN A 307 30.85 5.66 14.02
CA ASN A 307 32.05 4.94 14.45
C ASN A 307 32.63 4.10 13.31
N LEU A 308 31.77 3.50 12.49
CA LEU A 308 32.20 2.71 11.33
C LEU A 308 32.81 3.58 10.22
N LEU A 309 32.34 4.83 10.08
CA LEU A 309 32.86 5.81 9.12
C LEU A 309 34.06 6.59 9.64
N THR A 310 34.42 6.46 10.92
CA THR A 310 35.52 7.22 11.50
C THR A 310 36.84 6.83 10.81
N PRO A 311 37.60 7.80 10.26
CA PRO A 311 38.86 7.52 9.58
C PRO A 311 39.84 6.75 10.45
N LYS A 312 40.57 5.79 9.87
CA LYS A 312 41.56 4.99 10.62
C LYS A 312 42.70 5.84 11.17
N GLU A 313 42.97 7.00 10.56
CA GLU A 313 43.97 7.96 11.01
C GLU A 313 43.64 8.56 12.38
N LEU A 314 42.35 8.67 12.73
CA LEU A 314 41.87 9.15 14.03
C LEU A 314 41.95 8.11 15.15
N SER A 315 41.86 6.83 14.80
CA SER A 315 41.99 5.74 15.78
C SER A 315 43.44 5.45 16.15
N GLN A 316 44.42 6.00 15.41
CA GLN A 316 45.86 5.77 15.62
C GLN A 316 46.60 6.97 16.22
N ASN A 317 46.12 8.21 16.03
CA ASN A 317 46.76 9.43 16.52
C ASN A 317 45.75 10.30 17.29
N LEU A 318 45.68 10.13 18.61
CA LEU A 318 44.72 10.85 19.46
C LEU A 318 45.13 12.29 19.81
N ASP A 319 46.36 12.71 19.56
CA ASP A 319 46.87 13.99 20.06
C ASP A 319 47.39 14.91 18.93
N HIS A 320 46.66 16.01 18.70
CA HIS A 320 47.12 17.30 18.13
C HIS A 320 46.97 17.67 16.64
N SER A 321 46.18 17.00 15.80
CA SER A 321 45.89 17.54 14.46
C SER A 321 44.67 18.49 14.44
N SER A 322 44.88 19.78 14.12
CA SER A 322 43.80 20.77 13.93
C SER A 322 43.05 20.62 12.60
N GLU A 323 43.61 19.87 11.64
CA GLU A 323 42.98 19.55 10.36
C GLU A 323 43.17 18.07 10.03
N LEU A 324 42.07 17.38 9.73
CA LEU A 324 42.12 16.04 9.18
C LEU A 324 42.05 16.14 7.65
N LYS A 325 43.05 15.60 6.94
CA LYS A 325 42.94 15.26 5.51
C LYS A 325 42.74 13.76 5.40
N PRO A 326 41.51 13.23 5.58
CA PRO A 326 41.27 11.81 5.54
C PRO A 326 41.62 11.30 4.14
N SER A 327 42.72 10.54 4.04
CA SER A 327 43.15 9.94 2.78
C SER A 327 42.09 8.98 2.23
N GLN A 328 41.23 8.49 3.12
CA GLN A 328 40.11 7.59 2.88
C GLN A 328 38.91 8.24 2.15
N TYR A 329 38.79 9.57 2.14
CA TYR A 329 37.65 10.27 1.55
C TYR A 329 38.11 11.27 0.48
N VAL A 330 38.58 10.75 -0.65
CA VAL A 330 38.90 11.58 -1.83
C VAL A 330 37.60 12.10 -2.44
N MET A 331 37.49 13.41 -2.62
CA MET A 331 36.28 14.04 -3.19
C MET A 331 36.49 14.47 -4.64
N MET A 332 35.51 14.20 -5.51
CA MET A 332 35.53 14.63 -6.91
C MET A 332 34.13 15.05 -7.36
N ASP A 333 33.99 16.29 -7.83
CA ASP A 333 32.77 16.81 -8.43
C ASP A 333 32.74 16.52 -9.94
N LEU A 334 31.75 15.72 -10.37
CA LEU A 334 31.54 15.32 -11.76
C LEU A 334 30.31 15.98 -12.39
N SER A 335 29.67 16.91 -11.68
CA SER A 335 28.39 17.49 -12.08
C SER A 335 28.47 18.45 -13.27
N LYS A 336 27.31 18.75 -13.87
CA LYS A 336 27.20 19.62 -15.05
C LYS A 336 27.25 21.12 -14.73
N ASN A 337 26.74 21.53 -13.56
CA ASN A 337 26.57 22.94 -13.17
C ASN A 337 27.42 23.24 -11.93
N LYS A 338 28.14 24.36 -11.95
CA LYS A 338 29.06 24.84 -10.92
C LYS A 338 28.47 25.89 -9.96
N SER A 339 27.14 25.97 -9.83
CA SER A 339 26.46 27.01 -9.03
C SER A 339 26.86 27.02 -7.55
N LEU A 340 27.15 25.85 -6.98
CA LEU A 340 27.61 25.68 -5.59
C LEU A 340 29.13 25.41 -5.49
N SER A 341 29.93 25.70 -6.52
CA SER A 341 31.37 25.43 -6.47
C SER A 341 32.09 26.10 -5.29
N PRO A 342 31.80 27.37 -4.92
CA PRO A 342 32.40 27.99 -3.74
C PRO A 342 32.09 27.24 -2.42
N PHE A 343 30.90 26.65 -2.31
CA PHE A 343 30.55 25.79 -1.17
C PHE A 343 31.24 24.42 -1.24
N VAL A 344 31.33 23.81 -2.43
CA VAL A 344 32.03 22.53 -2.66
C VAL A 344 33.50 22.60 -2.25
N GLU A 345 34.19 23.71 -2.50
CA GLU A 345 35.58 23.93 -2.10
C GLU A 345 35.78 23.84 -0.58
N LYS A 346 34.74 24.10 0.22
CA LYS A 346 34.78 24.04 1.69
C LYS A 346 34.45 22.65 2.26
N MET A 347 34.05 21.69 1.44
CA MET A 347 33.65 20.34 1.89
C MET A 347 34.72 19.57 2.67
N PRO A 348 36.02 19.65 2.34
CA PRO A 348 37.07 19.03 3.15
C PRO A 348 37.08 19.57 4.60
N THR A 349 36.89 20.88 4.79
CA THR A 349 36.81 21.50 6.11
C THR A 349 35.55 21.06 6.86
N ILE A 350 34.41 20.99 6.18
CA ILE A 350 33.14 20.50 6.76
C ILE A 350 33.31 19.06 7.26
N LEU A 351 33.95 18.19 6.47
CA LEU A 351 34.23 16.82 6.84
C LEU A 351 35.18 16.71 8.04
N SER A 352 36.24 17.51 8.05
CA SER A 352 37.19 17.55 9.17
C SER A 352 36.48 17.94 10.47
N ASN A 353 35.63 18.97 10.45
CA ASN A 353 34.87 19.42 11.62
C ASN A 353 33.89 18.35 12.14
N TYR A 354 33.27 17.58 11.24
CA TYR A 354 32.34 16.51 11.60
C TYR A 354 32.98 15.41 12.45
N PHE A 355 34.25 15.05 12.17
CA PHE A 355 34.96 14.02 12.95
C PHE A 355 35.73 14.58 14.16
N LEU A 356 36.32 15.77 14.04
CA LEU A 356 37.20 16.32 15.08
C LEU A 356 36.47 17.05 16.19
N SER A 357 35.20 17.41 16.02
CA SER A 357 34.48 18.30 16.96
C SER A 357 35.30 19.56 17.31
N SER A 358 36.11 20.05 16.36
CA SER A 358 37.05 21.15 16.57
C SER A 358 36.27 22.41 16.99
N ASN A 359 36.69 23.02 18.10
CA ASN A 359 36.21 24.33 18.54
C ASN A 359 36.41 25.33 17.40
N LEU A 360 35.35 25.56 16.63
CA LEU A 360 35.35 26.53 15.54
C LEU A 360 35.73 27.90 16.13
N SER A 361 36.83 28.47 15.64
CA SER A 361 37.30 29.79 16.04
C SER A 361 36.17 30.81 15.93
N SER A 362 35.93 31.56 17.01
CA SER A 362 34.93 32.62 17.12
C SER A 362 35.25 33.77 16.16
N GLY A 363 34.86 33.62 14.89
CA GLY A 363 34.77 34.71 13.92
C GLY A 363 33.37 35.32 13.98
N ASP A 364 33.30 36.65 13.87
CA ASP A 364 32.10 37.48 14.05
C ASP A 364 30.81 36.86 13.49
N THR A 365 29.86 36.59 14.40
CA THR A 365 28.54 36.01 14.12
C THR A 365 27.57 36.96 13.44
N ASP A 366 27.96 38.21 13.19
CA ASP A 366 27.02 39.31 13.02
C ASP A 366 26.93 39.89 11.60
N SER A 367 27.80 39.48 10.66
CA SER A 367 27.76 40.00 9.28
C SER A 367 27.69 38.90 8.21
N ILE A 368 26.63 38.10 8.22
CA ILE A 368 26.33 37.21 7.09
C ILE A 368 25.47 38.02 6.11
N ASN A 369 26.00 38.27 4.91
CA ASN A 369 25.17 38.68 3.78
C ASN A 369 24.31 37.47 3.38
N LYS A 370 23.12 37.39 3.98
CA LYS A 370 22.12 36.31 3.89
C LYS A 370 21.48 36.14 2.49
N THR A 371 22.11 36.65 1.43
CA THR A 371 21.50 36.79 0.09
C THR A 371 21.82 35.64 -0.85
N ASP A 372 23.02 35.04 -0.80
CA ASP A 372 23.44 33.96 -1.71
C ASP A 372 23.40 32.56 -1.07
N ASP A 373 23.18 31.53 -1.89
CA ASP A 373 23.02 30.14 -1.46
C ASP A 373 24.33 29.54 -0.95
N ASN A 374 25.49 29.91 -1.54
CA ASN A 374 26.80 29.44 -1.08
C ASN A 374 27.11 29.91 0.34
N ASP A 375 26.83 31.18 0.64
CA ASP A 375 27.06 31.77 1.95
C ASP A 375 26.11 31.20 2.99
N PHE A 376 24.83 31.04 2.62
CA PHE A 376 23.84 30.41 3.49
C PHE A 376 24.24 28.97 3.86
N LEU A 377 24.58 28.13 2.88
CA LEU A 377 24.99 26.75 3.14
C LEU A 377 26.31 26.67 3.91
N SER A 378 27.26 27.57 3.61
CA SER A 378 28.52 27.69 4.37
C SER A 378 28.25 27.98 5.84
N PHE A 379 27.33 28.91 6.14
CA PHE A 379 26.95 29.23 7.52
C PHE A 379 26.37 28.01 8.26
N ILE A 380 25.47 27.26 7.64
CA ILE A 380 24.85 26.09 8.28
C ILE A 380 25.90 25.08 8.74
N HIS A 381 26.93 24.84 7.91
CA HIS A 381 27.91 23.78 8.15
C HIS A 381 29.18 24.22 8.87
N LEU A 382 29.63 25.47 8.68
CA LEU A 382 30.89 25.98 9.21
C LEU A 382 30.72 27.01 10.33
N SER A 383 29.51 27.36 10.73
CA SER A 383 29.32 28.23 11.89
C SER A 383 29.49 27.46 13.19
N SER A 384 30.16 28.10 14.16
CA SER A 384 30.24 27.71 15.57
C SER A 384 28.91 27.89 16.33
N ALA A 385 27.90 28.50 15.69
CA ALA A 385 26.60 28.74 16.31
C ALA A 385 25.95 27.44 16.81
N THR A 386 25.31 27.52 17.97
CA THR A 386 24.52 26.41 18.51
C THR A 386 23.40 26.02 17.54
N LEU A 387 22.92 24.77 17.63
CA LEU A 387 21.82 24.27 16.78
C LEU A 387 20.59 25.18 16.83
N TYR A 388 20.27 25.71 18.02
CA TYR A 388 19.14 26.62 18.23
C TYR A 388 19.36 28.00 17.58
N ASN A 389 20.58 28.53 17.60
CA ASN A 389 20.90 29.79 16.91
C ASN A 389 20.89 29.61 15.39
N LYS A 390 21.38 28.47 14.88
CA LYS A 390 21.26 28.09 13.47
C LYS A 390 19.79 28.00 13.05
N MET A 391 18.95 27.36 13.86
CA MET A 391 17.50 27.29 13.64
C MET A 391 16.89 28.69 13.53
N LYS A 392 17.13 29.60 14.48
CA LYS A 392 16.62 30.97 14.43
C LYS A 392 17.04 31.71 13.17
N ALA A 393 18.30 31.59 12.77
CA ALA A 393 18.81 32.20 11.54
C ALA A 393 18.10 31.64 10.30
N VAL A 394 17.91 30.32 10.22
CA VAL A 394 17.16 29.67 9.12
C VAL A 394 15.73 30.18 9.04
N LEU A 395 15.02 30.25 10.17
CA LEU A 395 13.63 30.74 10.19
C LEU A 395 13.52 32.21 9.76
N SER A 396 14.47 33.05 10.17
CA SER A 396 14.56 34.46 9.72
C SER A 396 14.75 34.54 8.20
N VAL A 397 15.67 33.75 7.65
CA VAL A 397 15.95 33.73 6.20
C VAL A 397 14.75 33.16 5.43
N ALA A 398 14.12 32.09 5.91
CA ALA A 398 12.93 31.49 5.30
C ALA A 398 11.74 32.45 5.20
N ARG A 399 11.66 33.42 6.11
CA ARG A 399 10.64 34.48 6.08
C ARG A 399 10.94 35.52 5.00
N GLU A 400 12.22 35.87 4.82
CA GLU A 400 12.68 36.95 3.95
C GLU A 400 12.87 36.50 2.49
N ARG A 401 13.32 35.26 2.26
CA ARG A 401 13.57 34.70 0.93
C ARG A 401 13.09 33.23 0.83
N PRO A 402 12.74 32.75 -0.38
CA PRO A 402 12.29 31.37 -0.54
C PRO A 402 13.44 30.38 -0.27
N LEU A 403 13.20 29.41 0.62
CA LEU A 403 14.09 28.28 0.85
C LEU A 403 13.43 26.99 0.34
N GLY A 404 13.78 26.60 -0.89
CA GLY A 404 13.26 25.39 -1.55
C GLY A 404 13.97 24.07 -1.15
N PRO A 405 13.68 22.98 -1.88
CA PRO A 405 14.19 21.62 -1.60
C PRO A 405 15.71 21.52 -1.55
N LEU A 406 16.44 22.29 -2.38
CA LEU A 406 17.90 22.37 -2.33
C LEU A 406 18.40 22.68 -0.91
N HIS A 407 17.88 23.77 -0.35
CA HIS A 407 18.29 24.29 0.96
C HIS A 407 17.95 23.31 2.07
N VAL A 408 16.72 22.81 2.07
CA VAL A 408 16.24 21.89 3.11
C VAL A 408 17.01 20.56 3.05
N SER A 409 17.27 20.05 1.86
CA SER A 409 18.05 18.80 1.67
C SER A 409 19.51 18.94 2.12
N ALA A 410 20.06 20.16 2.06
CA ALA A 410 21.41 20.45 2.53
C ALA A 410 21.50 20.68 4.05
N MET A 411 20.38 20.70 4.79
CA MET A 411 20.36 20.81 6.24
C MET A 411 20.48 19.43 6.91
N GLY A 412 21.16 19.39 8.06
CA GLY A 412 21.27 18.16 8.86
C GLY A 412 19.94 17.75 9.53
N ILE A 413 19.75 16.44 9.72
CA ILE A 413 18.52 15.87 10.30
C ILE A 413 18.20 16.44 11.68
N LEU A 414 19.22 16.73 12.49
CA LEU A 414 19.04 17.34 13.82
C LEU A 414 18.48 18.76 13.73
N LEU A 415 18.92 19.55 12.74
CA LEU A 415 18.42 20.90 12.51
C LEU A 415 16.98 20.86 12.01
N LEU A 416 16.67 19.98 11.05
CA LEU A 416 15.31 19.79 10.55
C LEU A 416 14.35 19.39 11.67
N ARG A 417 14.73 18.42 12.52
CA ARG A 417 13.93 18.03 13.70
C ARG A 417 13.79 19.17 14.70
N CYS A 418 14.85 19.95 14.94
CA CYS A 418 14.79 21.12 15.81
C CYS A 418 13.79 22.17 15.29
N ILE A 419 13.80 22.44 13.98
CA ILE A 419 12.85 23.33 13.32
C ILE A 419 11.42 22.83 13.51
N THR A 420 11.16 21.57 13.17
CA THR A 420 9.83 20.97 13.26
C THR A 420 9.30 20.95 14.70
N PHE A 421 10.12 20.59 15.68
CA PHE A 421 9.71 20.56 17.08
C PHE A 421 9.57 21.95 17.70
N SER A 422 10.38 22.92 17.29
CA SER A 422 10.20 24.30 17.71
C SER A 422 8.89 24.85 17.15
N LEU A 423 8.60 24.61 15.86
CA LEU A 423 7.39 25.08 15.22
C LEU A 423 6.12 24.52 15.88
N GLN A 424 6.11 23.23 16.26
CA GLN A 424 4.99 22.62 16.98
C GLN A 424 4.69 23.35 18.29
N ARG A 425 5.73 23.73 19.04
CA ARG A 425 5.58 24.39 20.35
C ARG A 425 5.20 25.86 20.24
N THR A 426 5.60 26.53 19.17
CA THR A 426 5.41 27.98 19.01
C THR A 426 4.33 28.32 17.98
N LEU A 427 3.55 27.33 17.49
CA LEU A 427 2.60 27.54 16.39
C LEU A 427 1.59 28.67 16.68
N GLY A 428 1.04 28.69 17.90
CA GLY A 428 0.12 29.75 18.35
C GLY A 428 0.79 31.13 18.34
N ASP A 429 1.94 31.27 18.98
CA ASP A 429 2.72 32.52 19.02
C ASP A 429 3.11 33.00 17.62
N CYS A 430 3.50 32.07 16.73
CA CYS A 430 3.84 32.37 15.33
C CYS A 430 2.63 32.94 14.56
N ALA A 431 1.43 32.42 14.79
CA ALA A 431 0.21 32.93 14.16
C ALA A 431 -0.16 34.32 14.70
N GLU A 432 0.00 34.56 16.00
CA GLU A 432 -0.27 35.87 16.61
C GLU A 432 0.74 36.95 16.18
N THR A 433 1.99 36.56 15.97
CA THR A 433 3.09 37.46 15.55
C THR A 433 3.21 37.61 14.02
N LYS A 434 2.25 37.09 13.24
CA LYS A 434 2.24 37.12 11.77
C LYS A 434 3.51 36.55 11.13
N MET A 435 4.06 35.49 11.72
CA MET A 435 5.30 34.85 11.23
C MET A 435 5.08 34.03 9.94
N PHE A 436 3.85 33.57 9.69
CA PHE A 436 3.51 32.75 8.53
C PHE A 436 3.37 33.57 7.25
N THR A 437 4.49 33.83 6.58
CA THR A 437 4.53 34.34 5.21
C THR A 437 4.46 33.19 4.20
N GLU A 438 4.13 33.48 2.94
CA GLU A 438 4.09 32.46 1.87
C GLU A 438 5.42 31.70 1.72
N ASN A 439 6.55 32.43 1.74
CA ASN A 439 7.89 31.84 1.71
C ASN A 439 8.13 30.89 2.90
N PHE A 440 7.70 31.31 4.09
CA PHE A 440 7.85 30.51 5.30
C PHE A 440 7.00 29.24 5.26
N CYS A 441 5.74 29.34 4.82
CA CYS A 441 4.85 28.19 4.66
C CYS A 441 5.37 27.20 3.62
N SER A 442 5.90 27.69 2.49
CA SER A 442 6.55 26.86 1.46
C SER A 442 7.79 26.13 2.00
N PHE A 443 8.60 26.82 2.80
CA PHE A 443 9.74 26.22 3.50
C PHE A 443 9.28 25.11 4.47
N VAL A 444 8.29 25.38 5.33
CA VAL A 444 7.74 24.39 6.27
C VAL A 444 7.17 23.19 5.52
N LYS A 445 6.40 23.41 4.45
CA LYS A 445 5.91 22.34 3.56
C LYS A 445 7.06 21.47 3.08
N THR A 446 8.16 22.06 2.62
CA THR A 446 9.34 21.34 2.14
C THR A 446 10.03 20.53 3.24
N VAL A 447 10.16 21.09 4.46
CA VAL A 447 10.68 20.38 5.64
C VAL A 447 9.84 19.14 5.96
N PHE A 448 8.52 19.30 6.04
CA PHE A 448 7.61 18.17 6.27
C PHE A 448 7.67 17.15 5.13
N ALA A 449 7.71 17.62 3.88
CA ALA A 449 7.74 16.77 2.71
C ALA A 449 8.98 15.85 2.67
N ILE A 450 10.15 16.38 3.02
CA ILE A 450 11.40 15.60 3.12
C ILE A 450 11.36 14.66 4.32
N LEU A 451 11.10 15.17 5.54
CA LEU A 451 11.13 14.36 6.76
C LEU A 451 10.14 13.20 6.73
N SER A 452 8.97 13.41 6.12
CA SER A 452 7.91 12.41 6.07
C SER A 452 8.28 11.15 5.27
N VAL A 453 9.32 11.17 4.43
CA VAL A 453 9.83 9.97 3.74
C VAL A 453 10.33 8.92 4.74
N GLY A 454 11.05 9.34 5.79
CA GLY A 454 11.61 8.45 6.82
C GLY A 454 10.90 8.52 8.18
N PHE A 455 10.11 9.56 8.45
CA PHE A 455 9.60 9.86 9.81
C PHE A 455 8.14 10.26 9.83
N SER A 456 7.33 9.85 8.85
CA SER A 456 5.89 10.16 8.80
C SER A 456 5.15 9.83 10.09
N GLU A 457 5.37 8.64 10.67
CA GLU A 457 4.73 8.23 11.93
C GLU A 457 5.11 9.15 13.10
N GLN A 458 6.39 9.49 13.24
CA GLN A 458 6.87 10.39 14.31
C GLN A 458 6.31 11.81 14.16
N LEU A 459 6.19 12.29 12.93
CA LEU A 459 5.54 13.57 12.64
C LEU A 459 4.04 13.52 13.02
N GLY A 460 3.37 12.43 12.64
CA GLY A 460 1.96 12.20 12.97
C GLY A 460 1.72 12.21 14.48
N LEU A 461 2.50 11.44 15.24
CA LEU A 461 2.43 11.38 16.70
C LEU A 461 2.73 12.72 17.39
N LYS A 462 3.44 13.64 16.73
CA LYS A 462 3.83 14.92 17.32
C LYS A 462 2.82 16.03 17.07
N PHE A 463 2.25 16.10 15.86
CA PHE A 463 1.30 17.15 15.50
C PHE A 463 -0.16 16.74 15.69
N PHE A 464 -0.47 15.44 15.66
CA PHE A 464 -1.84 14.92 15.74
C PHE A 464 -2.03 14.06 16.98
N ASP A 465 -1.54 14.56 18.11
CA ASP A 465 -1.72 13.95 19.43
C ASP A 465 -2.97 14.52 20.11
N ALA A 466 -4.02 13.70 20.18
CA ALA A 466 -5.30 14.09 20.78
C ALA A 466 -5.24 14.29 22.31
N THR A 467 -4.13 13.92 22.96
CA THR A 467 -3.96 14.12 24.41
C THR A 467 -3.59 15.57 24.78
N GLN A 468 -3.22 16.38 23.79
CA GLN A 468 -2.90 17.80 23.99
C GLN A 468 -4.21 18.61 24.00
N ASN A 469 -4.80 18.80 25.18
CA ASN A 469 -6.05 19.56 25.40
C ASN A 469 -5.87 21.09 25.15
N GLN A 470 -5.65 21.49 23.89
CA GLN A 470 -5.60 22.90 23.48
C GLN A 470 -6.40 23.11 22.18
N PRO A 471 -7.72 23.34 22.25
CA PRO A 471 -8.61 23.42 21.08
C PRO A 471 -8.14 24.41 20.01
N ARG A 472 -7.72 25.61 20.42
CA ARG A 472 -7.17 26.64 19.51
C ARG A 472 -5.91 26.21 18.76
N LEU A 473 -5.00 25.49 19.43
CA LEU A 473 -3.78 24.97 18.81
C LEU A 473 -4.11 23.83 17.85
N SER A 474 -5.05 22.95 18.25
CA SER A 474 -5.54 21.85 17.41
C SER A 474 -6.21 22.37 16.14
N ASP A 475 -7.07 23.39 16.27
CA ASP A 475 -7.70 24.07 15.12
C ASP A 475 -6.65 24.69 14.19
N LEU A 476 -5.71 25.47 14.72
CA LEU A 476 -4.64 26.08 13.92
C LEU A 476 -3.78 25.02 13.20
N THR A 477 -3.52 23.88 13.86
CA THR A 477 -2.78 22.76 13.27
C THR A 477 -3.55 22.14 12.11
N LEU A 478 -4.86 21.91 12.25
CA LEU A 478 -5.71 21.41 11.18
C LEU A 478 -5.77 22.37 10.00
N ARG A 479 -5.94 23.67 10.27
CA ARG A 479 -6.02 24.69 9.23
C ARG A 479 -4.70 24.84 8.45
N GLY A 480 -3.56 24.88 9.15
CA GLY A 480 -2.25 24.85 8.51
C GLY A 480 -2.01 23.59 7.68
N ALA A 481 -2.50 22.44 8.17
CA ALA A 481 -2.43 21.18 7.43
C ALA A 481 -3.29 21.21 6.16
N ILE A 482 -4.52 21.71 6.22
CA ILE A 482 -5.41 21.87 5.05
C ILE A 482 -4.79 22.80 4.00
N ALA A 483 -4.24 23.94 4.44
CA ALA A 483 -3.71 24.96 3.53
C ALA A 483 -2.41 24.53 2.84
N HIS A 484 -1.52 23.81 3.53
CA HIS A 484 -0.15 23.61 3.04
C HIS A 484 0.36 22.16 3.05
N LEU A 485 -0.18 21.27 3.90
CA LEU A 485 0.37 19.93 4.10
C LEU A 485 -0.49 18.80 3.55
N LEU A 486 -1.74 19.05 3.13
CA LEU A 486 -2.65 18.02 2.64
C LEU A 486 -1.98 17.07 1.62
N PRO A 487 -1.25 17.54 0.59
CA PRO A 487 -0.64 16.64 -0.38
C PRO A 487 0.47 15.75 0.22
N VAL A 488 1.17 16.25 1.25
CA VAL A 488 2.15 15.46 1.99
C VAL A 488 1.44 14.39 2.82
N LEU A 489 0.30 14.72 3.44
CA LEU A 489 -0.45 13.83 4.33
C LEU A 489 -1.15 12.69 3.57
N LEU A 490 -1.56 12.91 2.31
CA LEU A 490 -2.27 11.90 1.50
C LEU A 490 -1.46 10.62 1.25
N HIS A 491 -0.13 10.71 1.17
CA HIS A 491 0.74 9.59 0.78
C HIS A 491 1.39 8.85 1.94
N HIS A 492 1.08 9.23 3.17
CA HIS A 492 1.73 8.69 4.37
C HIS A 492 0.73 8.09 5.35
N GLN A 493 1.19 7.17 6.20
CA GLN A 493 0.38 6.60 7.29
C GLN A 493 0.02 7.60 8.40
N VAL A 494 0.22 8.90 8.18
CA VAL A 494 -0.21 9.93 9.10
C VAL A 494 -1.72 9.86 9.32
N ASN A 495 -2.49 9.31 8.38
CA ASN A 495 -3.93 9.04 8.52
C ASN A 495 -4.31 8.25 9.78
N ASP A 496 -3.47 7.30 10.23
CA ASP A 496 -3.70 6.51 11.45
C ASP A 496 -3.59 7.33 12.75
N GLN A 497 -3.04 8.55 12.67
CA GLN A 497 -3.00 9.52 13.76
C GLN A 497 -3.95 10.70 13.50
N LEU A 498 -3.96 11.21 12.27
CA LEU A 498 -4.74 12.37 11.82
C LEU A 498 -6.25 12.13 11.90
N ILE A 499 -6.76 10.99 11.43
CA ILE A 499 -8.21 10.73 11.46
C ILE A 499 -8.72 10.59 12.91
N PRO A 500 -8.10 9.78 13.79
CA PRO A 500 -8.44 9.78 15.21
C PRO A 500 -8.34 11.15 15.86
N PHE A 501 -7.33 11.95 15.51
CA PHE A 501 -7.18 13.32 15.98
C PHE A 501 -8.35 14.20 15.53
N CYS A 502 -8.73 14.19 14.25
CA CYS A 502 -9.89 14.92 13.74
C CYS A 502 -11.19 14.50 14.44
N ILE A 503 -11.41 13.19 14.67
CA ILE A 503 -12.60 12.68 15.36
C ILE A 503 -12.66 13.20 16.81
N ASN A 504 -11.53 13.22 17.52
CA ASN A 504 -11.49 13.68 18.90
C ASN A 504 -11.68 15.20 19.00
N VAL A 505 -11.00 15.95 18.16
CA VAL A 505 -11.01 17.41 18.13
C VAL A 505 -12.32 17.96 17.55
N ALA A 506 -13.10 17.15 16.80
CA ALA A 506 -14.44 17.53 16.36
C ALA A 506 -15.45 17.71 17.50
N LYS A 507 -15.14 17.20 18.70
CA LYS A 507 -15.98 17.39 19.90
C LYS A 507 -15.96 18.85 20.41
N ASP A 508 -14.92 19.61 20.06
CA ASP A 508 -14.76 21.02 20.42
C ASP A 508 -15.29 21.93 19.32
N ASN A 509 -16.14 22.92 19.66
CA ASN A 509 -16.78 23.78 18.66
C ASN A 509 -15.80 24.60 17.81
N GLU A 510 -14.67 25.01 18.40
CA GLU A 510 -13.68 25.88 17.73
C GLU A 510 -13.01 25.16 16.55
N SER A 511 -12.74 23.87 16.71
CA SER A 511 -12.00 23.04 15.74
C SER A 511 -12.89 22.11 14.91
N MET A 512 -14.17 21.98 15.28
CA MET A 512 -15.14 21.10 14.62
C MET A 512 -15.18 21.29 13.10
N ARG A 513 -15.28 22.52 12.62
CA ARG A 513 -15.37 22.81 11.18
C ARG A 513 -14.11 22.42 10.42
N SER A 514 -12.94 22.75 10.97
CA SER A 514 -11.65 22.37 10.40
C SER A 514 -11.46 20.85 10.37
N ALA A 515 -11.92 20.14 11.41
CA ALA A 515 -11.89 18.69 11.47
C ALA A 515 -12.81 18.04 10.41
N HIS A 516 -14.04 18.55 10.26
CA HIS A 516 -14.96 18.10 9.21
C HIS A 516 -14.37 18.31 7.82
N LEU A 517 -13.85 19.50 7.53
CA LEU A 517 -13.24 19.81 6.24
C LEU A 517 -12.04 18.91 5.93
N MET A 518 -11.16 18.68 6.92
CA MET A 518 -10.02 17.77 6.75
C MET A 518 -10.48 16.36 6.38
N ILE A 519 -11.45 15.80 7.12
CA ILE A 519 -12.00 14.47 6.83
C ILE A 519 -12.61 14.42 5.43
N THR A 520 -13.44 15.40 5.06
CA THR A 520 -14.06 15.45 3.73
C THR A 520 -12.99 15.52 2.63
N LYS A 521 -11.95 16.35 2.76
CA LYS A 521 -10.87 16.44 1.77
C LYS A 521 -10.07 15.13 1.66
N LEU A 522 -9.70 14.52 2.79
CA LEU A 522 -8.98 13.23 2.80
C LEU A 522 -9.78 12.12 2.10
N LEU A 523 -11.08 12.04 2.36
CA LEU A 523 -11.97 11.05 1.77
C LEU A 523 -12.18 11.27 0.27
N GLN A 524 -12.34 12.52 -0.18
CA GLN A 524 -12.48 12.84 -1.61
C GLN A 524 -11.21 12.59 -2.42
N CYS A 525 -10.04 12.66 -1.79
CA CYS A 525 -8.77 12.29 -2.43
C CYS A 525 -8.59 10.77 -2.56
N GLY A 526 -9.47 9.93 -2.01
CA GLY A 526 -9.57 8.49 -2.31
C GLY A 526 -8.43 7.60 -1.79
N HIS A 527 -7.43 8.20 -1.12
CA HIS A 527 -6.25 7.51 -0.59
C HIS A 527 -6.34 7.17 0.91
N CYS A 528 -7.49 7.41 1.55
CA CYS A 528 -7.68 7.06 2.95
C CYS A 528 -7.63 5.54 3.17
N THR A 529 -6.67 5.08 3.97
CA THR A 529 -6.62 3.70 4.46
C THR A 529 -7.40 3.63 5.77
N ILE A 530 -8.34 2.71 5.88
CA ILE A 530 -9.14 2.52 7.09
C ILE A 530 -8.52 1.37 7.88
N SER A 531 -7.67 1.72 8.85
CA SER A 531 -7.07 0.77 9.78
C SER A 531 -8.03 0.38 10.90
N HIS A 532 -7.74 -0.71 11.62
CA HIS A 532 -8.53 -1.13 12.79
C HIS A 532 -8.69 -0.02 13.82
N LYS A 533 -7.63 0.75 14.07
CA LYS A 533 -7.65 1.90 14.98
C LYS A 533 -8.66 2.96 14.55
N ILE A 534 -8.74 3.25 13.25
CA ILE A 534 -9.73 4.19 12.70
C ILE A 534 -11.15 3.64 12.88
N ILE A 535 -11.35 2.34 12.62
CA ILE A 535 -12.66 1.68 12.78
C ILE A 535 -13.15 1.80 14.22
N GLU A 536 -12.29 1.55 15.22
CA GLU A 536 -12.64 1.72 16.64
C GLU A 536 -13.10 3.15 16.96
N HIS A 537 -12.34 4.16 16.53
CA HIS A 537 -12.70 5.57 16.77
C HIS A 537 -13.99 5.98 16.05
N LEU A 538 -14.24 5.44 14.85
CA LEU A 538 -15.49 5.68 14.12
C LEU A 538 -16.68 4.94 14.74
N ALA A 539 -16.47 3.76 15.32
CA ALA A 539 -17.54 3.06 16.05
C ALA A 539 -17.98 3.87 17.29
N GLU A 540 -17.03 4.50 17.97
CA GLU A 540 -17.27 5.33 19.15
C GLU A 540 -17.82 6.72 18.82
N THR A 541 -17.47 7.31 17.66
CA THR A 541 -17.88 8.69 17.35
C THR A 541 -19.38 8.86 17.25
N THR A 542 -19.87 9.97 17.78
CA THR A 542 -21.28 10.39 17.69
C THR A 542 -21.49 11.55 16.74
N ASP A 543 -20.42 12.01 16.07
CA ASP A 543 -20.47 13.09 15.09
C ASP A 543 -21.16 12.61 13.80
N GLN A 544 -22.32 13.18 13.51
CA GLN A 544 -23.17 12.76 12.40
C GLN A 544 -22.57 13.09 11.04
N LEU A 545 -21.87 14.22 10.90
CA LEU A 545 -21.28 14.61 9.62
C LEU A 545 -20.12 13.71 9.25
N ILE A 546 -19.26 13.39 10.22
CA ILE A 546 -18.15 12.46 10.01
C ILE A 546 -18.71 11.10 9.56
N LEU A 547 -19.70 10.56 10.28
CA LEU A 547 -20.32 9.28 9.92
C LEU A 547 -20.94 9.32 8.51
N LEU A 548 -21.63 10.40 8.14
CA LEU A 548 -22.20 10.58 6.80
C LEU A 548 -21.13 10.60 5.70
N GLU A 549 -20.00 11.27 5.90
CA GLU A 549 -18.91 11.30 4.92
C GLU A 549 -18.31 9.91 4.68
N TYR A 550 -18.13 9.11 5.76
CA TYR A 550 -17.70 7.72 5.63
C TYR A 550 -18.75 6.85 4.93
N ILE A 551 -20.04 7.02 5.24
CA ILE A 551 -21.13 6.28 4.57
C ILE A 551 -21.12 6.55 3.05
N ASP A 552 -20.90 7.80 2.63
CA ASP A 552 -20.85 8.20 1.21
C ASP A 552 -19.58 7.64 0.52
N THR A 553 -18.46 7.58 1.23
CA THR A 553 -17.15 7.29 0.63
C THR A 553 -16.78 5.81 0.63
N ILE A 554 -17.18 5.03 1.65
CA ILE A 554 -16.80 3.61 1.80
C ILE A 554 -16.94 2.78 0.50
N PRO A 555 -18.05 2.87 -0.26
CA PRO A 555 -18.21 2.11 -1.50
C PRO A 555 -17.20 2.44 -2.60
N THR A 556 -16.52 3.58 -2.49
CA THR A 556 -15.60 4.12 -3.49
C THR A 556 -14.12 3.99 -3.11
N ILE A 557 -13.82 3.41 -1.94
CA ILE A 557 -12.43 3.22 -1.48
C ILE A 557 -11.71 2.26 -2.43
N GLN A 558 -10.61 2.72 -3.02
CA GLN A 558 -9.88 1.97 -4.05
C GLN A 558 -8.87 0.98 -3.45
N ASN A 559 -8.35 1.27 -2.25
CA ASN A 559 -7.27 0.51 -1.61
C ASN A 559 -7.76 -0.69 -0.80
N VAL A 560 -8.70 -1.46 -1.33
CA VAL A 560 -9.22 -2.69 -0.71
C VAL A 560 -8.57 -3.91 -1.34
N LYS A 561 -7.89 -4.72 -0.53
CA LYS A 561 -7.04 -5.81 -1.03
C LYS A 561 -7.80 -7.12 -1.14
N THR A 562 -8.66 -7.40 -0.17
CA THR A 562 -9.40 -8.67 -0.06
C THR A 562 -10.91 -8.46 0.03
N CYS A 563 -11.69 -9.50 -0.29
CA CYS A 563 -13.14 -9.46 -0.08
C CYS A 563 -13.50 -9.34 1.40
N GLU A 564 -12.73 -9.96 2.30
CA GLU A 564 -12.91 -9.83 3.76
C GLU A 564 -12.78 -8.38 4.23
N GLU A 565 -11.76 -7.65 3.76
CA GLU A 565 -11.62 -6.21 4.03
C GLU A 565 -12.80 -5.41 3.47
N TYR A 566 -13.25 -5.73 2.26
CA TYR A 566 -14.40 -5.09 1.64
C TYR A 566 -15.69 -5.31 2.45
N ASP A 567 -15.95 -6.56 2.86
CA ASP A 567 -17.16 -6.93 3.58
C ASP A 567 -17.18 -6.28 4.97
N LYS A 568 -16.04 -6.24 5.68
CA LYS A 568 -15.88 -5.50 6.94
C LYS A 568 -16.19 -4.01 6.80
N LEU A 569 -15.73 -3.38 5.72
CA LEU A 569 -16.04 -1.98 5.44
C LEU A 569 -17.53 -1.76 5.15
N MET A 570 -18.16 -2.70 4.43
CA MET A 570 -19.59 -2.64 4.16
C MET A 570 -20.43 -2.87 5.42
N GLU A 571 -20.05 -3.83 6.28
CA GLU A 571 -20.66 -4.04 7.61
C GLU A 571 -20.57 -2.77 8.46
N LEU A 572 -19.40 -2.14 8.49
CA LEU A 572 -19.18 -0.87 9.17
C LEU A 572 -20.11 0.22 8.63
N ARG A 573 -20.21 0.34 7.30
CA ARG A 573 -21.14 1.28 6.64
C ARG A 573 -22.59 1.04 7.06
N TYR A 574 -23.04 -0.22 7.09
CA TYR A 574 -24.40 -0.54 7.53
C TYR A 574 -24.62 -0.20 9.01
N SER A 575 -23.64 -0.45 9.87
CA SER A 575 -23.71 -0.10 11.29
C SER A 575 -23.85 1.43 11.50
N PHE A 576 -23.19 2.24 10.66
CA PHE A 576 -23.32 3.70 10.72
C PHE A 576 -24.69 4.19 10.24
N ILE A 577 -25.23 3.57 9.19
CA ILE A 577 -26.58 3.89 8.69
C ILE A 577 -27.63 3.59 9.77
N GLU A 578 -27.51 2.45 10.44
CA GLU A 578 -28.38 2.07 11.56
C GLU A 578 -28.22 3.04 12.73
N LYS A 579 -26.98 3.37 13.11
CA LYS A 579 -26.68 4.33 14.19
C LYS A 579 -27.28 5.71 13.94
N LEU A 580 -27.36 6.16 12.68
CA LEU A 580 -27.96 7.44 12.30
C LEU A 580 -29.48 7.38 12.11
N GLY A 581 -30.10 6.19 12.11
CA GLY A 581 -31.54 6.03 11.87
C GLY A 581 -31.96 6.46 10.45
N ILE A 582 -31.10 6.26 9.46
CA ILE A 582 -31.33 6.69 8.07
C ILE A 582 -31.91 5.55 7.25
N THR A 583 -32.95 5.84 6.46
CA THR A 583 -33.33 4.97 5.34
C THR A 583 -32.60 5.43 4.08
N GLN A 584 -31.93 4.50 3.41
CA GLN A 584 -31.12 4.79 2.23
C GLN A 584 -31.81 4.35 0.95
N LYS A 585 -31.67 5.15 -0.09
CA LYS A 585 -31.92 4.75 -1.48
C LYS A 585 -30.57 4.59 -2.16
N VAL A 586 -30.20 3.35 -2.48
CA VAL A 586 -28.96 3.10 -3.22
C VAL A 586 -29.24 3.32 -4.71
N LEU A 587 -28.67 4.37 -5.28
CA LEU A 587 -28.70 4.62 -6.72
C LEU A 587 -27.53 3.92 -7.44
N SER A 588 -27.52 4.00 -8.77
CA SER A 588 -26.42 3.51 -9.60
C SER A 588 -25.06 4.09 -9.17
N LYS A 589 -23.98 3.36 -9.44
CA LYS A 589 -22.59 3.78 -9.13
C LYS A 589 -22.31 4.01 -7.64
N GLY A 590 -23.05 3.31 -6.77
CA GLY A 590 -22.80 3.28 -5.33
C GLY A 590 -23.03 4.62 -4.61
N THR A 591 -23.79 5.54 -5.21
CA THR A 591 -24.03 6.86 -4.62
C THR A 591 -25.06 6.78 -3.52
N PHE A 592 -24.69 7.33 -2.36
CA PHE A 592 -25.54 7.33 -1.18
C PHE A 592 -26.53 8.50 -1.25
N ILE A 593 -27.82 8.16 -1.14
CA ILE A 593 -28.92 9.11 -0.99
C ILE A 593 -29.74 8.75 0.25
N ILE A 594 -30.01 9.76 1.07
CA ILE A 594 -30.85 9.72 2.26
C ILE A 594 -32.30 9.89 1.81
N GLU A 595 -33.09 8.83 1.92
CA GLU A 595 -34.53 8.87 1.61
C GLU A 595 -35.31 9.52 2.75
N SER A 596 -35.07 9.05 3.98
CA SER A 596 -35.67 9.64 5.17
C SER A 596 -34.77 9.46 6.38
N ILE A 597 -34.97 10.32 7.38
CA ILE A 597 -34.31 10.23 8.68
C ILE A 597 -35.41 9.92 9.68
N GLN A 598 -35.29 8.81 10.40
CA GLN A 598 -36.28 8.46 11.41
C GLN A 598 -36.24 9.49 12.56
N PRO A 599 -37.39 10.08 12.94
CA PRO A 599 -37.43 10.99 14.07
C PRO A 599 -37.05 10.21 15.34
N ALA A 600 -36.00 10.67 16.01
CA ALA A 600 -35.36 10.01 17.15
C ALA A 600 -36.35 9.75 18.31
N ASN A 601 -36.92 8.55 18.36
CA ASN A 601 -37.55 8.01 19.57
C ASN A 601 -36.58 7.11 20.38
N SER A 602 -35.34 6.89 19.90
CA SER A 602 -34.40 5.90 20.44
C SER A 602 -33.10 6.46 21.04
N PHE A 603 -32.78 7.74 20.88
CA PHE A 603 -31.57 8.34 21.49
C PHE A 603 -31.72 8.65 23.00
N SER A 604 -32.86 8.31 23.62
CA SER A 604 -33.16 8.55 25.03
C SER A 604 -32.68 7.47 25.99
N HIS A 605 -32.11 6.34 25.52
CA HIS A 605 -31.79 5.20 26.38
C HIS A 605 -30.31 5.01 26.77
N SER A 606 -29.39 5.91 26.40
CA SER A 606 -28.05 5.94 27.02
C SER A 606 -27.97 7.03 28.11
N SER A 607 -28.41 6.65 29.32
CA SER A 607 -27.90 7.07 30.64
C SER A 607 -27.27 8.48 30.80
N THR A 608 -28.04 9.39 31.43
CA THR A 608 -27.63 10.21 32.59
C THR A 608 -26.26 10.90 32.63
N ASN A 609 -25.72 11.41 31.52
CA ASN A 609 -24.59 12.35 31.54
C ASN A 609 -24.87 13.55 30.61
N HIS A 610 -25.80 14.42 31.02
CA HIS A 610 -26.10 15.68 30.33
C HIS A 610 -24.96 16.73 30.37
N ALA A 611 -23.82 16.41 30.99
CA ALA A 611 -22.71 17.35 31.17
C ALA A 611 -21.58 17.26 30.12
N ILE A 612 -21.61 16.29 29.19
CA ILE A 612 -20.49 16.03 28.24
C ILE A 612 -20.95 15.96 26.77
N ILE A 613 -22.06 16.61 26.41
CA ILE A 613 -22.43 16.78 25.00
C ILE A 613 -22.01 18.19 24.60
N GLY A 614 -20.95 18.31 23.80
CA GLY A 614 -20.51 19.60 23.25
C GLY A 614 -21.66 20.30 22.51
N SER A 615 -21.77 21.62 22.64
CA SER A 615 -22.93 22.37 22.13
C SER A 615 -23.10 22.28 20.60
N GLY A 616 -22.02 22.04 19.83
CA GLY A 616 -22.07 21.82 18.39
C GLY A 616 -22.84 20.55 17.99
N GLN A 617 -22.77 19.49 18.79
CA GLN A 617 -23.48 18.25 18.49
C GLN A 617 -24.99 18.35 18.79
N TRP A 618 -25.38 19.18 19.75
CA TRP A 618 -26.78 19.54 19.96
C TRP A 618 -27.37 20.31 18.78
N ILE A 619 -26.60 21.24 18.20
CA ILE A 619 -27.01 21.98 17.00
C ILE A 619 -27.22 21.03 15.82
N MET A 620 -26.29 20.10 15.57
CA MET A 620 -26.42 19.14 14.48
C MET A 620 -27.65 18.22 14.64
N ASN A 621 -27.92 17.76 15.87
CA ASN A 621 -29.14 17.00 16.17
C ASN A 621 -30.41 17.81 15.88
N SER A 622 -30.43 19.10 16.25
CA SER A 622 -31.54 20.00 15.95
C SER A 622 -31.72 20.21 14.44
N ILE A 623 -30.63 20.37 13.70
CA ILE A 623 -30.60 20.47 12.23
C ILE A 623 -31.20 19.20 11.60
N MET A 624 -30.73 18.01 12.00
CA MET A 624 -31.22 16.74 11.48
C MET A 624 -32.72 16.53 11.77
N GLN A 625 -33.21 16.93 12.96
CA GLN A 625 -34.64 16.88 13.29
C GLN A 625 -35.50 17.84 12.46
N HIS A 626 -34.97 19.03 12.11
CA HIS A 626 -35.66 19.95 11.21
C HIS A 626 -35.69 19.39 9.78
N ILE A 627 -34.57 18.83 9.32
CA ILE A 627 -34.45 18.19 8.01
C ILE A 627 -35.41 17.00 7.88
N ALA A 628 -35.55 16.18 8.93
CA ALA A 628 -36.48 15.04 8.95
C ALA A 628 -37.95 15.42 8.75
N LYS A 629 -38.32 16.69 8.99
CA LYS A 629 -39.69 17.22 8.80
C LYS A 629 -39.88 17.91 7.45
N MET A 630 -38.83 17.99 6.62
CA MET A 630 -38.94 18.57 5.29
C MET A 630 -39.70 17.63 4.36
N SER A 631 -40.53 18.23 3.51
CA SER A 631 -41.27 17.60 2.42
C SER A 631 -40.91 18.30 1.12
N GLU A 632 -41.16 17.67 -0.02
CA GLU A 632 -40.87 18.25 -1.34
C GLU A 632 -41.48 19.66 -1.52
N HIS A 633 -42.71 19.87 -1.02
CA HIS A 633 -43.43 21.14 -1.17
C HIS A 633 -42.92 22.30 -0.29
N ASN A 634 -42.22 22.01 0.83
CA ASN A 634 -41.72 23.05 1.74
C ASN A 634 -40.19 23.09 1.85
N ALA A 635 -39.48 22.16 1.22
CA ALA A 635 -38.03 21.99 1.32
C ALA A 635 -37.26 23.29 1.05
N LEU A 636 -37.61 24.02 -0.02
CA LEU A 636 -36.91 25.25 -0.40
C LEU A 636 -37.08 26.36 0.65
N LYS A 637 -38.31 26.55 1.15
CA LYS A 637 -38.62 27.55 2.19
C LYS A 637 -37.93 27.20 3.51
N GLU A 638 -38.03 25.95 3.95
CA GLU A 638 -37.42 25.50 5.21
C GLU A 638 -35.89 25.50 5.12
N THR A 639 -35.31 25.16 3.97
CA THR A 639 -33.85 25.24 3.75
C THR A 639 -33.35 26.68 3.89
N ASN A 640 -34.04 27.65 3.27
CA ASN A 640 -33.68 29.06 3.41
C ASN A 640 -33.81 29.56 4.84
N LYS A 641 -34.85 29.11 5.55
CA LYS A 641 -35.06 29.42 6.96
C LYS A 641 -33.97 28.82 7.85
N LEU A 642 -33.59 27.58 7.60
CA LEU A 642 -32.59 26.85 8.37
C LEU A 642 -31.19 27.46 8.22
N ILE A 643 -30.78 27.78 6.98
CA ILE A 643 -29.49 28.44 6.73
C ILE A 643 -29.46 29.85 7.34
N ARG A 644 -30.57 30.61 7.29
CA ARG A 644 -30.65 31.92 7.96
C ARG A 644 -30.60 31.82 9.48
N ALA A 645 -31.14 30.75 10.06
CA ALA A 645 -31.10 30.51 11.50
C ALA A 645 -29.70 30.08 11.98
N HIS A 646 -28.94 29.39 11.12
CA HIS A 646 -27.61 28.87 11.41
C HIS A 646 -26.63 29.20 10.27
N PRO A 647 -26.31 30.49 10.03
CA PRO A 647 -25.46 30.92 8.91
C PRO A 647 -24.06 30.32 9.00
N GLU A 648 -23.60 30.16 10.22
CA GLU A 648 -22.32 29.61 10.61
C GLU A 648 -22.16 28.10 10.26
N ASP A 649 -23.27 27.36 10.18
CA ASP A 649 -23.28 25.92 9.84
C ASP A 649 -23.85 25.68 8.43
N ALA A 650 -23.90 26.71 7.60
CA ALA A 650 -24.48 26.65 6.25
C ALA A 650 -23.82 25.56 5.38
N SER A 651 -22.49 25.41 5.45
CA SER A 651 -21.75 24.38 4.69
C SER A 651 -22.19 22.96 5.08
N ALA A 652 -22.28 22.68 6.37
CA ALA A 652 -22.76 21.41 6.91
C ALA A 652 -24.21 21.12 6.49
N ILE A 653 -25.09 22.13 6.60
CA ILE A 653 -26.49 22.01 6.18
C ILE A 653 -26.58 21.69 4.69
N ILE A 654 -25.87 22.46 3.84
CA ILE A 654 -25.86 22.23 2.38
C ILE A 654 -25.31 20.84 2.06
N ARG A 655 -24.28 20.38 2.78
CA ARG A 655 -23.73 19.03 2.60
C ARG A 655 -24.76 17.95 2.90
N ILE A 656 -25.46 18.01 4.03
CA ILE A 656 -26.53 17.04 4.36
C ILE A 656 -27.64 17.07 3.31
N LEU A 657 -28.11 18.28 2.97
CA LEU A 657 -29.18 18.46 1.98
C LEU A 657 -28.78 17.96 0.59
N SER A 658 -27.49 18.07 0.22
CA SER A 658 -26.96 17.51 -1.03
C SER A 658 -27.07 15.99 -1.09
N MET A 659 -27.13 15.31 0.07
CA MET A 659 -27.29 13.86 0.16
C MET A 659 -28.75 13.40 0.18
N MET A 660 -29.73 14.30 0.27
CA MET A 660 -31.14 13.92 0.42
C MET A 660 -31.82 13.60 -0.91
N ASP A 661 -32.86 12.77 -0.85
CA ASP A 661 -33.68 12.41 -2.01
C ASP A 661 -34.40 13.62 -2.64
N LEU A 662 -34.56 14.70 -1.87
CA LEU A 662 -35.07 16.00 -2.32
C LEU A 662 -34.30 16.57 -3.52
N ILE A 663 -33.05 16.15 -3.74
CA ILE A 663 -32.26 16.55 -4.92
C ILE A 663 -32.87 16.10 -6.25
N GLN A 664 -33.81 15.14 -6.25
CA GLN A 664 -34.56 14.76 -7.44
C GLN A 664 -35.48 15.90 -7.93
N GLY A 665 -35.82 16.88 -7.08
CA GLY A 665 -36.56 18.07 -7.47
C GLY A 665 -35.64 19.12 -8.10
N TYR A 666 -35.87 19.46 -9.37
CA TYR A 666 -35.02 20.40 -10.12
C TYR A 666 -34.89 21.77 -9.43
N GLU A 667 -35.99 22.35 -8.94
CA GLU A 667 -35.97 23.66 -8.25
C GLU A 667 -35.14 23.63 -6.97
N PHE A 668 -35.22 22.53 -6.22
CA PHE A 668 -34.45 22.34 -5.00
C PHE A 668 -32.95 22.19 -5.31
N ALA A 669 -32.61 21.34 -6.28
CA ALA A 669 -31.24 21.18 -6.77
C ALA A 669 -30.65 22.50 -7.28
N SER A 670 -31.41 23.26 -8.07
CA SER A 670 -31.03 24.59 -8.58
C SER A 670 -30.77 25.58 -7.43
N SER A 671 -31.60 25.56 -6.38
CA SER A 671 -31.39 26.39 -5.19
C SER A 671 -30.09 26.04 -4.45
N LEU A 672 -29.75 24.76 -4.31
CA LEU A 672 -28.48 24.33 -3.70
C LEU A 672 -27.27 24.73 -4.55
N VAL A 673 -27.37 24.57 -5.87
CA VAL A 673 -26.33 25.02 -6.82
C VAL A 673 -26.11 26.53 -6.70
N GLY A 674 -27.20 27.33 -6.63
CA GLY A 674 -27.12 28.78 -6.45
C GLY A 674 -26.34 29.17 -5.19
N LYS A 675 -26.64 28.52 -4.05
CA LYS A 675 -25.94 28.78 -2.78
C LYS A 675 -24.47 28.38 -2.80
N LEU A 676 -24.14 27.25 -3.41
CA LEU A 676 -22.75 26.84 -3.55
C LEU A 676 -21.98 27.80 -4.45
N LYS A 677 -22.59 28.31 -5.53
CA LYS A 677 -21.97 29.33 -6.39
C LYS A 677 -21.68 30.63 -5.63
N GLU A 678 -22.59 31.04 -4.74
CA GLU A 678 -22.37 32.19 -3.86
C GLU A 678 -21.15 31.95 -2.95
N MET A 679 -21.11 30.82 -2.24
CA MET A 679 -19.96 30.47 -1.38
C MET A 679 -18.64 30.31 -2.16
N LEU A 680 -18.68 29.78 -3.37
CA LEU A 680 -17.50 29.63 -4.23
C LEU A 680 -16.97 30.98 -4.74
N SER A 681 -17.81 32.01 -4.78
CA SER A 681 -17.40 33.37 -5.16
C SER A 681 -16.69 34.13 -4.03
N GLU A 682 -16.81 33.66 -2.79
CA GLU A 682 -16.18 34.23 -1.60
C GLU A 682 -14.76 33.66 -1.39
N ASP A 683 -13.81 34.12 -2.20
CA ASP A 683 -12.41 33.64 -2.23
C ASP A 683 -11.42 34.55 -1.46
N GLN A 684 -11.91 35.56 -0.74
CA GLN A 684 -11.08 36.56 -0.07
C GLN A 684 -10.73 36.15 1.37
N TYR A 685 -9.48 36.38 1.75
CA TYR A 685 -9.04 36.29 3.14
C TYR A 685 -9.43 37.56 3.92
N SER A 686 -9.65 37.41 5.23
CA SER A 686 -9.64 38.55 6.15
C SER A 686 -8.23 39.17 6.27
N GLU A 687 -8.12 40.35 6.88
CA GLU A 687 -6.86 41.12 6.99
C GLU A 687 -5.68 40.31 7.56
N ASP A 688 -5.95 39.39 8.49
CA ASP A 688 -4.96 38.48 9.09
C ASP A 688 -5.10 37.03 8.60
N GLY A 689 -6.07 36.76 7.73
CA GLY A 689 -6.55 35.43 7.40
C GLY A 689 -5.44 34.50 6.93
N GLN A 690 -4.61 34.99 6.00
CA GLN A 690 -3.51 34.20 5.45
C GLN A 690 -2.48 33.80 6.52
N SER A 691 -2.13 34.72 7.42
CA SER A 691 -1.16 34.47 8.50
C SER A 691 -1.67 33.53 9.59
N LYS A 692 -3.00 33.37 9.69
CA LYS A 692 -3.68 32.51 10.67
C LYS A 692 -4.25 31.25 10.04
N PHE A 693 -3.96 30.97 8.76
CA PHE A 693 -4.56 29.87 8.01
C PHE A 693 -6.09 29.89 8.05
N GLU A 694 -6.71 31.04 7.81
CA GLU A 694 -8.16 31.13 7.72
C GLU A 694 -8.68 30.18 6.62
N VAL A 695 -9.70 29.40 6.96
CA VAL A 695 -10.41 28.54 6.01
C VAL A 695 -11.55 29.36 5.43
N ARG A 696 -11.53 29.57 4.12
CA ARG A 696 -12.49 30.43 3.44
C ARG A 696 -13.76 29.68 3.09
N PRO A 697 -14.88 30.37 2.84
CA PRO A 697 -16.13 29.74 2.38
C PRO A 697 -15.94 28.86 1.13
N VAL A 698 -15.11 29.30 0.18
CA VAL A 698 -14.73 28.52 -1.01
C VAL A 698 -14.09 27.17 -0.67
N ASP A 699 -13.29 27.09 0.41
CA ASP A 699 -12.58 25.87 0.80
C ASP A 699 -13.55 24.82 1.34
N TYR A 700 -14.64 25.24 2.00
CA TYR A 700 -15.75 24.36 2.39
C TYR A 700 -16.65 24.00 1.20
N ALA A 701 -16.93 24.96 0.33
CA ALA A 701 -17.86 24.79 -0.78
C ALA A 701 -17.31 23.84 -1.86
N LEU A 702 -16.01 23.88 -2.15
CA LEU A 702 -15.37 23.07 -3.18
C LEU A 702 -15.66 21.56 -3.05
N PRO A 703 -15.38 20.89 -1.91
CA PRO A 703 -15.67 19.48 -1.77
C PRO A 703 -17.17 19.17 -1.85
N ILE A 704 -18.02 20.02 -1.27
CA ILE A 704 -19.47 19.85 -1.30
C ILE A 704 -19.99 19.94 -2.74
N ALA A 705 -19.50 20.92 -3.50
CA ALA A 705 -19.87 21.14 -4.89
C ALA A 705 -19.45 19.97 -5.77
N LEU A 706 -18.23 19.44 -5.62
CA LEU A 706 -17.80 18.27 -6.39
C LEU A 706 -18.66 17.03 -6.11
N ALA A 707 -19.03 16.80 -4.85
CA ALA A 707 -19.93 15.72 -4.46
C ALA A 707 -21.36 15.93 -4.98
N LEU A 708 -21.84 17.18 -5.04
CA LEU A 708 -23.14 17.55 -5.60
C LEU A 708 -23.17 17.34 -7.12
N ILE A 709 -22.13 17.75 -7.86
CA ILE A 709 -22.03 17.51 -9.31
C ILE A 709 -22.22 16.02 -9.61
N GLY A 710 -21.56 15.15 -8.86
CA GLY A 710 -21.71 13.69 -9.02
C GLY A 710 -23.15 13.21 -8.87
N ARG A 711 -23.93 13.80 -7.94
CA ARG A 711 -25.34 13.47 -7.73
C ARG A 711 -26.24 14.06 -8.83
N LEU A 712 -25.98 15.30 -9.24
CA LEU A 712 -26.68 15.96 -10.35
C LEU A 712 -26.56 15.16 -11.65
N LEU A 713 -25.39 14.56 -11.90
CA LEU A 713 -25.16 13.67 -13.05
C LEU A 713 -26.01 12.39 -12.98
N ILE A 714 -26.27 11.85 -11.79
CA ILE A 714 -27.09 10.65 -11.61
C ILE A 714 -28.57 10.95 -11.81
N VAL A 715 -29.05 12.09 -11.31
CA VAL A 715 -30.43 12.56 -11.53
C VAL A 715 -30.62 13.25 -12.88
N THR A 716 -29.60 13.23 -13.76
CA THR A 716 -29.62 13.75 -15.14
C THR A 716 -29.84 15.26 -15.29
N PHE A 717 -29.55 16.05 -14.25
CA PHE A 717 -29.55 17.52 -14.30
C PHE A 717 -28.21 18.05 -14.81
N PHE A 718 -27.93 17.78 -16.08
CA PHE A 718 -26.63 18.05 -16.71
C PHE A 718 -26.30 19.55 -16.82
N ASP A 719 -27.31 20.39 -17.02
CA ASP A 719 -27.18 21.85 -17.05
C ASP A 719 -26.72 22.41 -15.71
N LEU A 720 -27.38 22.02 -14.61
CA LEU A 720 -26.97 22.38 -13.26
C LEU A 720 -25.58 21.85 -12.90
N ALA A 721 -25.27 20.61 -13.31
CA ALA A 721 -23.95 20.01 -13.09
C ALA A 721 -22.85 20.78 -13.83
N GLN A 722 -23.11 21.18 -15.08
CA GLN A 722 -22.19 21.97 -15.89
C GLN A 722 -21.99 23.37 -15.30
N ASP A 723 -23.06 24.04 -14.90
CA ASP A 723 -23.01 25.37 -14.30
C ASP A 723 -22.19 25.39 -13.01
N LEU A 724 -22.35 24.36 -12.16
CA LEU A 724 -21.57 24.22 -10.94
C LEU A 724 -20.12 23.84 -11.24
N LEU A 725 -19.87 23.01 -12.25
CA LEU A 725 -18.52 22.65 -12.69
C LEU A 725 -17.72 23.89 -13.17
N ILE A 726 -18.37 24.81 -13.88
CA ILE A 726 -17.77 26.10 -14.26
C ILE A 726 -17.42 26.90 -13.01
N ALA A 727 -18.33 26.98 -12.04
CA ALA A 727 -18.12 27.75 -10.82
C ALA A 727 -16.94 27.23 -9.97
N ILE A 728 -16.73 25.90 -9.90
CA ILE A 728 -15.61 25.34 -9.13
C ILE A 728 -14.26 25.44 -9.84
N SER A 729 -14.21 25.81 -11.12
CA SER A 729 -12.99 25.67 -11.94
C SER A 729 -11.79 26.41 -11.34
N SER A 730 -11.98 27.67 -10.91
CA SER A 730 -10.90 28.47 -10.31
C SER A 730 -10.46 27.90 -8.95
N ALA A 731 -11.43 27.56 -8.10
CA ALA A 731 -11.16 26.99 -6.78
C ALA A 731 -10.41 25.65 -6.87
N LEU A 732 -10.79 24.81 -7.84
CA LEU A 732 -10.15 23.51 -8.05
C LEU A 732 -8.71 23.68 -8.57
N ILE A 733 -8.44 24.59 -9.52
CA ILE A 733 -7.06 24.83 -10.01
C ILE A 733 -6.13 25.25 -8.87
N ASN A 734 -6.63 26.04 -7.93
CA ASN A 734 -5.85 26.59 -6.81
C ASN A 734 -5.83 25.68 -5.57
N ASP A 735 -6.53 24.54 -5.59
CA ASP A 735 -6.49 23.59 -4.47
C ASP A 735 -5.12 22.90 -4.39
N SER A 736 -4.81 22.34 -3.22
CA SER A 736 -3.58 21.62 -2.95
C SER A 736 -3.50 20.21 -3.59
N ALA A 737 -4.65 19.54 -3.80
CA ALA A 737 -4.73 18.17 -4.33
C ALA A 737 -5.78 17.97 -5.45
N PRO A 738 -5.79 18.82 -6.50
CA PRO A 738 -6.81 18.78 -7.53
C PRO A 738 -6.73 17.54 -8.42
N LEU A 739 -5.55 16.99 -8.67
CA LEU A 739 -5.41 15.81 -9.53
C LEU A 739 -6.05 14.58 -8.88
N HIS A 740 -5.92 14.39 -7.57
CA HIS A 740 -6.63 13.34 -6.81
C HIS A 740 -8.16 13.51 -6.94
N MET A 741 -8.66 14.73 -6.73
CA MET A 741 -10.10 15.00 -6.80
C MET A 741 -10.66 14.71 -8.20
N ILE A 742 -9.97 15.15 -9.25
CA ILE A 742 -10.40 14.95 -10.65
C ILE A 742 -10.29 13.48 -11.06
N THR A 743 -9.20 12.80 -10.70
CA THR A 743 -9.02 11.37 -11.03
C THR A 743 -10.10 10.51 -10.38
N ASN A 744 -10.40 10.72 -9.09
CA ASN A 744 -11.47 10.00 -8.41
C ASN A 744 -12.85 10.31 -8.97
N PHE A 745 -13.11 11.59 -9.27
CA PHE A 745 -14.36 12.01 -9.87
C PHE A 745 -14.57 11.35 -11.25
N THR A 746 -13.55 11.37 -12.11
CA THR A 746 -13.62 10.79 -13.45
C THR A 746 -13.77 9.27 -13.43
N ILE A 747 -13.10 8.56 -12.52
CA ILE A 747 -13.28 7.10 -12.35
C ILE A 747 -14.75 6.72 -12.16
N ARG A 748 -15.50 7.54 -11.41
CA ARG A 748 -16.90 7.25 -11.07
C ARG A 748 -17.86 7.75 -12.14
N PHE A 749 -17.65 8.95 -12.64
CA PHE A 749 -18.66 9.67 -13.41
C PHE A 749 -18.38 9.77 -14.91
N ARG A 750 -17.26 9.24 -15.42
CA ARG A 750 -16.86 9.32 -16.84
C ARG A 750 -18.00 9.07 -17.82
N SER A 751 -18.67 7.92 -17.71
CA SER A 751 -19.76 7.53 -18.62
C SER A 751 -21.00 8.44 -18.58
N SER A 752 -21.08 9.33 -17.59
CA SER A 752 -22.15 10.31 -17.40
C SER A 752 -21.74 11.74 -17.82
N LEU A 753 -20.47 11.97 -18.16
CA LEU A 753 -19.99 13.32 -18.53
C LEU A 753 -20.40 13.69 -19.95
N GLN A 754 -20.99 14.87 -20.10
CA GLN A 754 -21.27 15.45 -21.41
C GLN A 754 -20.00 16.06 -22.04
N PRO A 755 -19.91 16.17 -23.38
CA PRO A 755 -18.72 16.71 -24.06
C PRO A 755 -18.26 18.07 -23.55
N ARG A 756 -19.20 18.97 -23.19
CA ARG A 756 -18.86 20.28 -22.64
C ARG A 756 -18.23 20.21 -21.25
N MET A 757 -18.71 19.30 -20.40
CA MET A 757 -18.12 19.07 -19.08
C MET A 757 -16.72 18.46 -19.19
N VAL A 758 -16.52 17.55 -20.14
CA VAL A 758 -15.20 17.00 -20.47
C VAL A 758 -14.23 18.11 -20.88
N GLN A 759 -14.67 19.06 -21.72
CA GLN A 759 -13.84 20.22 -22.11
C GLN A 759 -13.45 21.10 -20.91
N ILE A 760 -14.36 21.33 -19.97
CA ILE A 760 -14.07 22.13 -18.77
C ILE A 760 -13.03 21.42 -17.90
N LEU A 761 -13.21 20.12 -17.63
CA LEU A 761 -12.23 19.34 -16.88
C LEU A 761 -10.88 19.26 -17.60
N ASP A 762 -10.88 19.14 -18.93
CA ASP A 762 -9.67 19.10 -19.75
C ASP A 762 -8.88 20.41 -19.70
N ASP A 763 -9.57 21.56 -19.65
CA ASP A 763 -8.97 22.89 -19.43
C ASP A 763 -8.39 23.01 -18.01
N ILE A 764 -9.13 22.57 -16.99
CA ILE A 764 -8.64 22.55 -15.59
C ILE A 764 -7.36 21.71 -15.49
N VAL A 765 -7.36 20.47 -15.98
CA VAL A 765 -6.19 19.58 -15.91
C VAL A 765 -4.99 20.17 -16.64
N SER A 766 -5.21 20.86 -17.77
CA SER A 766 -4.13 21.51 -18.52
C SER A 766 -3.47 22.70 -17.80
N LYS A 767 -4.13 23.27 -16.79
CA LYS A 767 -3.61 24.37 -15.97
C LYS A 767 -2.96 23.91 -14.67
N LEU A 768 -3.03 22.61 -14.37
CA LEU A 768 -2.44 22.08 -13.14
C LEU A 768 -0.91 22.10 -13.20
N PRO A 769 -0.23 22.17 -12.04
CA PRO A 769 1.22 22.08 -11.99
C PRO A 769 1.74 20.80 -12.68
N CYS A 770 2.80 20.95 -13.49
CA CYS A 770 3.41 19.87 -14.29
C CYS A 770 2.57 19.34 -15.47
N ALA A 771 1.40 19.92 -15.76
CA ALA A 771 0.59 19.50 -16.91
C ALA A 771 1.34 19.63 -18.24
N ASP A 772 2.15 20.67 -18.43
CA ASP A 772 2.96 20.87 -19.64
C ASP A 772 3.91 19.69 -19.93
N GLU A 773 4.39 19.01 -18.90
CA GLU A 773 5.29 17.86 -19.00
C GLU A 773 4.54 16.53 -19.04
N LEU A 774 3.48 16.39 -18.24
CA LEU A 774 2.87 15.08 -17.93
C LEU A 774 1.49 14.87 -18.60
N TYR A 775 0.79 15.95 -18.99
CA TYR A 775 -0.54 15.86 -19.56
C TYR A 775 -0.51 15.79 -21.10
N ILE A 776 -0.39 14.57 -21.61
CA ILE A 776 -0.23 14.31 -23.04
C ILE A 776 -1.59 14.34 -23.76
N LYS A 777 -1.66 15.07 -24.89
CA LYS A 777 -2.82 15.12 -25.79
C LYS A 777 -2.46 14.85 -27.25
N GLY A 778 -3.48 14.57 -28.06
CA GLY A 778 -3.40 14.51 -29.52
C GLY A 778 -3.29 13.10 -30.09
N ASN A 779 -2.84 13.02 -31.35
CA ASN A 779 -2.65 11.75 -32.04
C ASN A 779 -1.61 10.87 -31.32
N ASP A 780 -1.74 9.54 -31.50
CA ASP A 780 -0.83 8.56 -30.89
C ASP A 780 -0.76 8.62 -29.36
N LEU A 781 -1.85 9.05 -28.72
CA LEU A 781 -1.96 9.27 -27.29
C LEU A 781 -1.37 8.11 -26.47
N ILE A 782 -1.81 6.88 -26.73
CA ILE A 782 -1.33 5.71 -25.98
C ILE A 782 0.17 5.46 -26.15
N PHE A 783 0.71 5.66 -27.34
CA PHE A 783 2.14 5.44 -27.58
C PHE A 783 2.98 6.44 -26.79
N ARG A 784 2.57 7.71 -26.78
CA ARG A 784 3.23 8.77 -26.02
C ARG A 784 3.09 8.57 -24.51
N ILE A 785 1.90 8.14 -24.04
CA ILE A 785 1.67 7.76 -22.64
C ILE A 785 2.61 6.61 -22.25
N ALA A 786 2.68 5.54 -23.05
CA ALA A 786 3.54 4.41 -22.75
C ALA A 786 5.03 4.80 -22.69
N ASP A 787 5.52 5.62 -23.64
CA ASP A 787 6.89 6.12 -23.64
C ASP A 787 7.17 6.98 -22.40
N MET A 788 6.26 7.89 -22.05
CA MET A 788 6.37 8.71 -20.85
C MET A 788 6.41 7.86 -19.58
N LEU A 789 5.46 6.96 -19.37
CA LEU A 789 5.40 6.11 -18.18
C LEU A 789 6.65 5.22 -18.06
N SER A 790 7.15 4.72 -19.18
CA SER A 790 8.39 3.94 -19.22
C SER A 790 9.61 4.77 -18.81
N GLN A 791 9.69 6.03 -19.27
CA GLN A 791 10.77 6.95 -18.92
C GLN A 791 10.71 7.46 -17.48
N LYS A 792 9.51 7.48 -16.88
CA LYS A 792 9.29 7.91 -15.50
C LYS A 792 9.43 6.79 -14.47
N ASP A 793 9.64 5.54 -14.91
CA ASP A 793 9.98 4.44 -14.01
C ASP A 793 11.45 4.53 -13.55
N MET A 794 11.68 4.38 -12.24
CA MET A 794 13.01 4.37 -11.61
C MET A 794 13.96 5.51 -12.04
N VAL A 795 13.44 6.73 -12.16
CA VAL A 795 14.26 7.91 -12.51
C VAL A 795 15.28 8.18 -11.41
N LEU A 796 16.58 8.07 -11.74
CA LEU A 796 17.66 8.31 -10.79
C LEU A 796 17.83 9.79 -10.45
N ILE A 797 17.84 10.66 -11.48
CA ILE A 797 18.03 12.11 -11.34
C ILE A 797 16.69 12.80 -11.50
N GLN A 798 16.18 13.35 -10.41
CA GLN A 798 14.84 13.93 -10.33
C GLN A 798 14.91 15.42 -10.00
N ASN A 799 13.95 16.19 -10.52
CA ASN A 799 13.74 17.57 -10.08
C ASN A 799 13.37 17.56 -8.59
N PRO A 800 14.09 18.28 -7.70
CA PRO A 800 13.86 18.24 -6.25
C PRO A 800 12.47 18.71 -5.83
N GLU A 801 11.81 19.56 -6.63
CA GLU A 801 10.44 20.00 -6.36
C GLU A 801 9.44 18.85 -6.35
N ILE A 802 9.82 17.67 -6.85
CA ILE A 802 8.98 16.47 -6.79
C ILE A 802 8.51 16.13 -5.37
N ILE A 803 9.30 16.45 -4.35
CA ILE A 803 8.93 16.16 -2.96
C ILE A 803 7.74 16.99 -2.48
N ASN A 804 7.56 18.18 -3.06
CA ASN A 804 6.50 19.14 -2.75
C ASN A 804 5.24 18.97 -3.63
N ARG A 805 5.33 18.14 -4.68
CA ARG A 805 4.22 17.88 -5.60
C ARG A 805 3.12 17.07 -4.94
N GLU A 806 1.96 17.09 -5.59
CA GLU A 806 0.81 16.31 -5.19
C GLU A 806 1.09 14.81 -5.13
N TYR A 807 1.89 14.28 -6.06
CA TYR A 807 2.44 12.93 -6.00
C TYR A 807 3.96 12.99 -6.00
N LYS A 808 4.57 12.36 -4.99
CA LYS A 808 6.03 12.32 -4.83
C LYS A 808 6.71 11.32 -5.76
N SER A 809 6.02 10.25 -6.16
CA SER A 809 6.54 9.31 -7.15
C SER A 809 6.43 9.91 -8.55
N PRO A 810 7.53 10.03 -9.32
CA PRO A 810 7.47 10.50 -10.70
C PRO A 810 6.54 9.64 -11.57
N PHE A 811 6.58 8.32 -11.35
CA PHE A 811 5.76 7.37 -12.06
C PHE A 811 4.27 7.54 -11.73
N ILE A 812 3.89 7.59 -10.44
CA ILE A 812 2.47 7.71 -10.07
C ILE A 812 1.89 9.05 -10.51
N HIS A 813 2.66 10.14 -10.43
CA HIS A 813 2.22 11.44 -10.92
C HIS A 813 1.91 11.39 -12.42
N ALA A 814 2.81 10.82 -13.22
CA ALA A 814 2.61 10.63 -14.66
C ALA A 814 1.44 9.67 -14.96
N LEU A 815 1.23 8.65 -14.13
CA LEU A 815 0.12 7.70 -14.24
C LEU A 815 -1.23 8.40 -14.07
N MET A 816 -1.35 9.29 -13.07
CA MET A 816 -2.60 10.01 -12.79
C MET A 816 -2.94 11.02 -13.88
N PHE A 817 -1.95 11.75 -14.42
CA PHE A 817 -2.16 12.56 -15.61
C PHE A 817 -2.55 11.72 -16.84
N SER A 818 -1.95 10.54 -17.02
CA SER A 818 -2.29 9.62 -18.12
C SER A 818 -3.73 9.12 -17.99
N GLN A 819 -4.18 8.84 -16.77
CA GLN A 819 -5.57 8.47 -16.49
C GLN A 819 -6.53 9.61 -16.85
N CYS A 820 -6.23 10.85 -16.46
CA CYS A 820 -7.02 12.01 -16.88
C CYS A 820 -7.05 12.14 -18.40
N ALA A 821 -5.89 11.98 -19.07
CA ALA A 821 -5.78 12.15 -20.51
C ALA A 821 -6.66 11.14 -21.28
N LEU A 822 -6.75 9.90 -20.80
CA LEU A 822 -7.64 8.89 -21.37
C LEU A 822 -9.10 9.13 -20.97
N SER A 823 -9.36 9.40 -19.69
CA SER A 823 -10.71 9.62 -19.17
C SER A 823 -11.42 10.79 -19.86
N LEU A 824 -10.69 11.86 -20.15
CA LEU A 824 -11.18 13.07 -20.79
C LEU A 824 -10.98 13.08 -22.32
N SER A 825 -10.47 11.99 -22.90
CA SER A 825 -10.40 11.84 -24.36
C SER A 825 -11.79 11.60 -24.96
N PRO A 826 -11.99 11.85 -26.27
CA PRO A 826 -13.24 11.52 -26.96
C PRO A 826 -13.44 10.00 -27.15
N MET A 827 -12.49 9.16 -26.75
CA MET A 827 -12.56 7.72 -26.92
C MET A 827 -13.66 7.12 -26.02
N THR A 828 -14.36 6.10 -26.49
CA THR A 828 -15.29 5.31 -25.66
C THR A 828 -14.54 4.42 -24.67
N ASP A 829 -15.23 3.88 -23.66
CA ASP A 829 -14.61 2.93 -22.72
C ASP A 829 -14.00 1.70 -23.45
N ASP A 830 -14.67 1.23 -24.51
CA ASP A 830 -14.18 0.11 -25.32
C ASP A 830 -12.95 0.48 -26.15
N GLU A 831 -12.93 1.67 -26.76
CA GLU A 831 -11.77 2.16 -27.51
C GLU A 831 -10.56 2.35 -26.60
N ILE A 832 -10.74 2.88 -25.38
CA ILE A 832 -9.67 3.01 -24.40
C ILE A 832 -9.11 1.63 -24.04
N ALA A 833 -9.98 0.66 -23.74
CA ALA A 833 -9.57 -0.70 -23.42
C ALA A 833 -8.77 -1.37 -24.56
N HIS A 834 -9.21 -1.19 -25.81
CA HIS A 834 -8.48 -1.64 -27.00
C HIS A 834 -7.12 -0.97 -27.14
N ALA A 835 -7.06 0.33 -26.93
CA ALA A 835 -5.86 1.11 -27.08
C ALA A 835 -4.83 0.75 -26.00
N LEU A 836 -5.25 0.50 -24.75
CA LEU A 836 -4.40 -0.03 -23.67
C LEU A 836 -3.83 -1.42 -23.99
N CYS A 837 -4.51 -2.22 -24.81
CA CYS A 837 -4.02 -3.53 -25.28
C CYS A 837 -3.11 -3.44 -26.53
N SER A 838 -2.92 -2.25 -27.11
CA SER A 838 -2.14 -2.08 -28.34
C SER A 838 -0.70 -2.61 -28.28
N PRO A 839 0.11 -2.43 -27.21
CA PRO A 839 1.47 -3.00 -27.20
C PRO A 839 1.47 -4.53 -27.14
N ILE A 840 0.36 -5.17 -26.79
CA ILE A 840 0.26 -6.64 -26.79
C ILE A 840 0.00 -7.15 -28.21
N TYR A 841 -0.87 -6.48 -28.97
CA TYR A 841 -1.42 -7.03 -30.22
C TYR A 841 -1.03 -6.28 -31.50
N ASP A 842 -0.68 -5.00 -31.43
CA ASP A 842 -0.29 -4.21 -32.60
C ASP A 842 1.18 -4.50 -32.96
N MET A 843 1.40 -5.31 -33.98
CA MET A 843 2.74 -5.63 -34.49
C MET A 843 3.21 -4.65 -35.57
N ASN A 844 2.31 -3.80 -36.08
CA ASN A 844 2.61 -2.90 -37.21
C ASN A 844 3.35 -1.64 -36.74
N ARG A 845 3.21 -1.30 -35.46
CA ARG A 845 3.89 -0.15 -34.85
C ARG A 845 5.14 -0.58 -34.05
N PRO A 846 6.30 0.07 -34.26
CA PRO A 846 7.49 -0.20 -33.45
C PRO A 846 7.36 0.43 -32.06
N TRP A 847 7.56 -0.37 -31.01
CA TRP A 847 7.60 0.07 -29.61
C TRP A 847 9.06 0.09 -29.12
N LYS A 848 9.53 1.19 -28.53
CA LYS A 848 10.92 1.32 -28.03
C LYS A 848 11.27 0.22 -27.02
N ASN A 849 10.37 -0.03 -26.06
CA ASN A 849 10.46 -1.13 -25.11
C ASN A 849 9.05 -1.71 -24.91
N ARG A 850 8.71 -2.70 -25.76
CA ARG A 850 7.36 -3.27 -25.87
C ARG A 850 6.90 -3.95 -24.58
N GLU A 851 7.78 -4.70 -23.93
CA GLU A 851 7.46 -5.41 -22.68
C GLU A 851 7.13 -4.42 -21.57
N THR A 852 7.99 -3.43 -21.34
CA THR A 852 7.72 -2.35 -20.38
C THR A 852 6.45 -1.58 -20.74
N SER A 853 6.19 -1.33 -22.02
CA SER A 853 4.96 -0.68 -22.48
C SER A 853 3.71 -1.49 -22.10
N CYS A 854 3.74 -2.82 -22.26
CA CYS A 854 2.64 -3.69 -21.84
C CYS A 854 2.38 -3.59 -20.33
N LEU A 855 3.46 -3.50 -19.54
CA LEU A 855 3.41 -3.47 -18.09
C LEU A 855 2.88 -2.13 -17.57
N VAL A 856 3.39 -1.00 -18.06
CA VAL A 856 2.91 0.33 -17.64
C VAL A 856 1.46 0.58 -18.05
N LEU A 857 1.05 0.11 -19.24
CA LEU A 857 -0.35 0.25 -19.67
C LEU A 857 -1.29 -0.72 -18.95
N SER A 858 -0.81 -1.91 -18.57
CA SER A 858 -1.55 -2.80 -17.67
C SER A 858 -1.75 -2.15 -16.29
N LYS A 859 -0.72 -1.49 -15.74
CA LYS A 859 -0.86 -0.72 -14.50
C LYS A 859 -1.84 0.44 -14.66
N LEU A 860 -1.81 1.18 -15.77
CA LEU A 860 -2.78 2.24 -16.07
C LEU A 860 -4.21 1.70 -16.18
N ALA A 861 -4.39 0.55 -16.82
CA ALA A 861 -5.71 -0.10 -16.90
C ALA A 861 -6.31 -0.39 -15.52
N THR A 862 -5.49 -0.60 -14.48
CA THR A 862 -5.98 -0.85 -13.10
C THR A 862 -6.53 0.38 -12.40
N THR A 863 -6.22 1.59 -12.89
CA THR A 863 -6.68 2.86 -12.30
C THR A 863 -7.88 3.46 -13.04
N MET A 864 -8.32 2.83 -14.14
CA MET A 864 -9.49 3.28 -14.90
C MET A 864 -10.81 2.89 -14.20
N ASN A 865 -11.92 3.41 -14.72
CA ASN A 865 -13.28 3.00 -14.32
C ASN A 865 -13.52 1.49 -14.54
N ASN A 866 -14.58 0.96 -13.92
CA ASN A 866 -14.90 -0.47 -13.93
C ASN A 866 -15.06 -1.01 -15.36
N GLU A 867 -15.72 -0.25 -16.22
CA GLU A 867 -16.04 -0.62 -17.58
C GLU A 867 -14.77 -0.81 -18.41
N VAL A 868 -13.84 0.16 -18.40
CA VAL A 868 -12.55 0.06 -19.10
C VAL A 868 -11.69 -1.07 -18.52
N SER A 869 -11.59 -1.14 -17.19
CA SER A 869 -10.75 -2.14 -16.50
C SER A 869 -11.21 -3.56 -16.82
N TYR A 870 -12.52 -3.82 -16.70
CA TYR A 870 -13.09 -5.12 -17.02
C TYR A 870 -12.96 -5.44 -18.51
N ARG A 871 -13.25 -4.47 -19.40
CA ARG A 871 -13.12 -4.66 -20.84
C ARG A 871 -11.68 -4.93 -21.28
N TYR A 872 -10.70 -4.27 -20.68
CA TYR A 872 -9.28 -4.54 -20.91
C TYR A 872 -8.94 -6.02 -20.67
N PHE A 873 -9.39 -6.57 -19.54
CA PHE A 873 -9.16 -7.98 -19.23
C PHE A 873 -9.94 -8.93 -20.17
N GLN A 874 -11.15 -8.55 -20.59
CA GLN A 874 -11.89 -9.30 -21.61
C GLN A 874 -11.10 -9.39 -22.92
N ILE A 875 -10.55 -8.28 -23.41
CA ILE A 875 -9.77 -8.24 -24.67
C ILE A 875 -8.52 -9.13 -24.56
N ILE A 876 -7.86 -9.14 -23.40
CA ILE A 876 -6.74 -10.04 -23.07
C ILE A 876 -7.15 -11.51 -23.24
N MET A 877 -8.37 -11.89 -22.84
CA MET A 877 -8.89 -13.25 -22.92
C MET A 877 -9.54 -13.60 -24.28
N GLU A 878 -10.03 -12.61 -25.03
CA GLU A 878 -10.67 -12.80 -26.33
C GLU A 878 -9.66 -13.09 -27.44
N LYS A 879 -8.54 -12.34 -27.45
CA LYS A 879 -7.51 -12.42 -28.49
C LYS A 879 -6.50 -13.56 -28.27
N LYS A 880 -5.59 -13.76 -29.23
CA LYS A 880 -4.57 -14.82 -29.18
C LYS A 880 -3.63 -14.62 -27.99
N ILE A 881 -3.60 -15.59 -27.08
CA ILE A 881 -2.75 -15.58 -25.89
C ILE A 881 -1.27 -15.70 -26.28
N ASN A 882 -0.44 -14.85 -25.68
CA ASN A 882 1.02 -14.89 -25.76
C ASN A 882 1.64 -14.58 -24.38
N ASN A 883 2.97 -14.59 -24.29
CA ASN A 883 3.66 -14.33 -23.02
C ASN A 883 3.38 -12.90 -22.47
N MET A 884 3.29 -11.89 -23.34
CA MET A 884 2.97 -10.51 -22.93
C MET A 884 1.55 -10.42 -22.36
N THR A 885 0.58 -11.11 -22.98
CA THR A 885 -0.78 -11.25 -22.48
C THR A 885 -0.76 -11.80 -21.05
N LEU A 886 0.00 -12.88 -20.81
CA LEU A 886 0.11 -13.51 -19.50
C LEU A 886 0.67 -12.56 -18.43
N VAL A 887 1.78 -11.90 -18.71
CA VAL A 887 2.42 -10.99 -17.73
C VAL A 887 1.54 -9.77 -17.48
N ALA A 888 0.96 -9.16 -18.52
CA ALA A 888 0.06 -8.03 -18.40
C ALA A 888 -1.21 -8.39 -17.60
N GLY A 889 -1.80 -9.57 -17.86
CA GLY A 889 -2.97 -10.07 -17.13
C GLY A 889 -2.67 -10.34 -15.65
N ARG A 890 -1.52 -10.92 -15.32
CA ARG A 890 -1.08 -11.09 -13.92
C ARG A 890 -0.94 -9.77 -13.20
N LEU A 891 -0.21 -8.83 -13.80
CA LEU A 891 0.00 -7.51 -13.21
C LEU A 891 -1.32 -6.79 -12.97
N PHE A 892 -2.22 -6.86 -13.94
CA PHE A 892 -3.55 -6.27 -13.85
C PHE A 892 -4.34 -6.88 -12.68
N LEU A 893 -4.45 -8.21 -12.60
CA LEU A 893 -5.21 -8.89 -11.55
C LEU A 893 -4.61 -8.73 -10.15
N MET A 894 -3.31 -8.42 -10.04
CA MET A 894 -2.67 -8.09 -8.76
C MET A 894 -3.01 -6.69 -8.25
N ASN A 895 -3.40 -5.77 -9.14
CA ASN A 895 -3.53 -4.35 -8.83
C ASN A 895 -4.92 -3.77 -9.08
N CYS A 896 -5.78 -4.44 -9.86
CA CYS A 896 -7.13 -3.97 -10.14
C CYS A 896 -7.97 -3.89 -8.86
N ARG A 897 -8.98 -3.02 -8.85
CA ARG A 897 -9.89 -2.86 -7.71
C ARG A 897 -10.64 -4.17 -7.41
N ILE A 898 -11.01 -4.35 -6.15
CA ILE A 898 -11.57 -5.63 -5.67
C ILE A 898 -12.89 -5.97 -6.36
N ASP A 899 -13.70 -4.98 -6.68
CA ASP A 899 -14.95 -5.13 -7.44
C ASP A 899 -14.71 -5.68 -8.86
N VAL A 900 -13.73 -5.15 -9.58
CA VAL A 900 -13.32 -5.68 -10.91
C VAL A 900 -12.79 -7.10 -10.78
N PHE A 901 -11.98 -7.39 -9.75
CA PHE A 901 -11.46 -8.73 -9.50
C PHE A 901 -12.59 -9.75 -9.21
N LYS A 902 -13.56 -9.37 -8.36
CA LYS A 902 -14.77 -10.16 -8.07
C LYS A 902 -15.54 -10.46 -9.37
N GLN A 903 -15.77 -9.44 -10.20
CA GLN A 903 -16.47 -9.60 -11.48
C GLN A 903 -15.75 -10.54 -12.46
N ILE A 904 -14.42 -10.47 -12.53
CA ILE A 904 -13.62 -11.39 -13.37
C ILE A 904 -13.71 -12.83 -12.87
N CYS A 905 -13.64 -13.04 -11.55
CA CYS A 905 -13.76 -14.37 -10.96
C CYS A 905 -15.15 -14.97 -11.19
N GLN A 906 -16.21 -14.17 -11.05
CA GLN A 906 -17.59 -14.56 -11.33
C GLN A 906 -17.80 -14.91 -12.81
N SER A 907 -17.13 -14.20 -13.71
CA SER A 907 -17.28 -14.36 -15.17
C SER A 907 -16.31 -15.38 -15.76
N CYS A 908 -15.59 -16.15 -14.94
CA CYS A 908 -14.49 -17.01 -15.40
C CYS A 908 -14.91 -17.99 -16.52
N GLN A 909 -16.05 -18.66 -16.38
CA GLN A 909 -16.55 -19.61 -17.39
C GLN A 909 -16.84 -18.93 -18.74
N LEU A 910 -17.41 -17.72 -18.71
CA LEU A 910 -17.71 -16.92 -19.91
C LEU A 910 -16.44 -16.43 -20.63
N LEU A 911 -15.37 -16.18 -19.87
CA LEU A 911 -14.07 -15.78 -20.39
C LEU A 911 -13.29 -16.97 -20.99
N ILE A 912 -13.37 -18.13 -20.35
CA ILE A 912 -12.68 -19.35 -20.77
C ILE A 912 -13.38 -20.01 -21.97
N ARG A 913 -14.72 -20.03 -22.02
CA ARG A 913 -15.53 -20.63 -23.09
C ARG A 913 -15.19 -22.09 -23.41
N ASN A 914 -14.85 -22.89 -22.40
CA ASN A 914 -14.39 -24.27 -22.52
C ASN A 914 -13.14 -24.46 -23.42
N ASP A 915 -12.36 -23.39 -23.65
CA ASP A 915 -11.09 -23.42 -24.39
C ASP A 915 -9.95 -23.78 -23.42
N GLN A 916 -9.24 -24.85 -23.73
CA GLN A 916 -8.17 -25.42 -22.90
C GLN A 916 -6.97 -24.48 -22.75
N ILE A 917 -6.63 -23.73 -23.81
CA ILE A 917 -5.51 -22.77 -23.81
C ILE A 917 -5.91 -21.57 -22.94
N LYS A 918 -7.16 -21.10 -23.07
CA LYS A 918 -7.69 -20.03 -22.23
C LYS A 918 -7.80 -20.43 -20.77
N LEU A 919 -8.20 -21.67 -20.47
CA LEU A 919 -8.26 -22.19 -19.11
C LEU A 919 -6.88 -22.18 -18.46
N ASP A 920 -5.87 -22.75 -19.13
CA ASP A 920 -4.50 -22.79 -18.62
C ASP A 920 -3.96 -21.37 -18.37
N CYS A 921 -4.17 -20.46 -19.32
CA CYS A 921 -3.74 -19.08 -19.22
C CYS A 921 -4.45 -18.32 -18.10
N PHE A 922 -5.77 -18.46 -17.98
CA PHE A 922 -6.58 -17.79 -16.96
C PHE A 922 -6.16 -18.24 -15.55
N ILE A 923 -5.97 -19.55 -15.35
CA ILE A 923 -5.42 -20.09 -14.09
C ILE A 923 -4.06 -19.45 -13.81
N GLN A 924 -3.17 -19.43 -14.79
CA GLN A 924 -1.85 -18.82 -14.62
C GLN A 924 -1.89 -17.32 -14.30
N MET A 925 -2.92 -16.59 -14.72
CA MET A 925 -3.11 -15.16 -14.43
C MET A 925 -3.71 -14.90 -13.05
N VAL A 926 -4.76 -15.63 -12.68
CA VAL A 926 -5.56 -15.34 -11.48
C VAL A 926 -4.96 -15.93 -10.21
N MET A 927 -4.24 -17.05 -10.32
CA MET A 927 -3.70 -17.76 -9.17
C MET A 927 -2.70 -16.93 -8.35
N PRO A 928 -1.80 -16.11 -8.93
CA PRO A 928 -1.02 -15.16 -8.15
C PRO A 928 -1.84 -14.22 -7.24
N SER A 929 -3.13 -14.04 -7.51
CA SER A 929 -4.02 -13.12 -6.78
C SER A 929 -5.19 -13.83 -6.08
N PHE A 930 -5.24 -15.16 -6.03
CA PHE A 930 -6.43 -15.88 -5.53
C PHE A 930 -6.71 -15.59 -4.05
N THR A 931 -5.74 -15.17 -3.25
CA THR A 931 -5.97 -14.84 -1.83
C THR A 931 -6.87 -13.61 -1.67
N ARG A 932 -7.03 -12.79 -2.72
CA ARG A 932 -7.91 -11.61 -2.71
C ARG A 932 -9.41 -11.96 -2.61
N ILE A 933 -9.84 -13.17 -2.97
CA ILE A 933 -11.23 -13.62 -2.77
C ILE A 933 -11.50 -14.14 -1.34
N LYS A 934 -10.49 -14.16 -0.46
CA LYS A 934 -10.70 -14.50 0.96
C LYS A 934 -11.79 -13.60 1.55
N GLY A 935 -12.78 -14.22 2.22
CA GLY A 935 -13.97 -13.55 2.76
C GLY A 935 -15.26 -13.86 1.98
N ASP A 936 -15.18 -14.11 0.66
CA ASP A 936 -16.36 -14.36 -0.18
C ASP A 936 -16.39 -15.81 -0.70
N GLU A 937 -16.97 -16.71 0.12
CA GLU A 937 -17.10 -18.13 -0.21
C GLU A 937 -17.87 -18.35 -1.54
N SER A 938 -18.82 -17.46 -1.88
CA SER A 938 -19.66 -17.59 -3.07
C SER A 938 -18.87 -17.40 -4.36
N ILE A 939 -18.02 -16.36 -4.40
CA ILE A 939 -17.19 -16.06 -5.56
C ILE A 939 -16.07 -17.07 -5.68
N ALA A 940 -15.47 -17.46 -4.54
CA ALA A 940 -14.47 -18.51 -4.52
C ALA A 940 -15.04 -19.82 -5.10
N THR A 941 -16.25 -20.19 -4.70
CA THR A 941 -16.93 -21.38 -5.22
C THR A 941 -17.23 -21.24 -6.71
N THR A 942 -17.74 -20.08 -7.15
CA THR A 942 -18.04 -19.81 -8.56
C THR A 942 -16.78 -19.94 -9.44
N LEU A 943 -15.65 -19.40 -8.97
CA LEU A 943 -14.36 -19.52 -9.65
C LEU A 943 -13.94 -21.00 -9.81
N LEU A 944 -14.04 -21.79 -8.74
CA LEU A 944 -13.66 -23.20 -8.76
C LEU A 944 -14.59 -24.05 -9.63
N CYS A 945 -15.91 -23.83 -9.54
CA CYS A 945 -16.89 -24.45 -10.42
C CYS A 945 -16.60 -24.11 -11.89
N GLY A 946 -16.28 -22.85 -12.19
CA GLY A 946 -15.93 -22.42 -13.54
C GLY A 946 -14.67 -23.11 -14.09
N PHE A 947 -13.64 -23.35 -13.27
CA PHE A 947 -12.47 -24.14 -13.69
C PHE A 947 -12.84 -25.58 -14.02
N LEU A 948 -13.62 -26.23 -13.14
CA LEU A 948 -14.03 -27.62 -13.29
C LEU A 948 -14.93 -27.82 -14.52
N GLU A 949 -15.89 -26.92 -14.73
CA GLU A 949 -16.85 -27.00 -15.83
C GLU A 949 -16.23 -26.69 -17.20
N SER A 950 -15.12 -25.97 -17.21
CA SER A 950 -14.34 -25.63 -18.41
C SER A 950 -13.52 -26.79 -18.95
N ILE A 951 -13.37 -27.89 -18.20
CA ILE A 951 -12.74 -29.13 -18.68
C ILE A 951 -13.73 -29.91 -19.54
N ASN A 952 -13.23 -30.47 -20.65
CA ASN A 952 -13.97 -31.38 -21.51
C ASN A 952 -13.21 -32.70 -21.69
N GLU A 953 -13.83 -33.70 -22.31
CA GLU A 953 -13.22 -35.03 -22.53
C GLU A 953 -11.94 -34.95 -23.36
N ASN A 954 -11.78 -33.92 -24.19
CA ASN A 954 -10.62 -33.68 -25.03
C ASN A 954 -9.49 -32.94 -24.30
N SER A 955 -9.67 -32.53 -23.03
CA SER A 955 -8.67 -31.78 -22.28
C SER A 955 -7.43 -32.63 -21.99
N PRO A 956 -6.21 -32.12 -22.25
CA PRO A 956 -4.98 -32.83 -21.91
C PRO A 956 -4.96 -33.24 -20.44
N ARG A 957 -4.55 -34.47 -20.14
CA ARG A 957 -4.47 -34.99 -18.75
C ARG A 957 -3.70 -34.05 -17.84
N GLN A 958 -2.60 -33.47 -18.33
CA GLN A 958 -1.80 -32.50 -17.58
C GLN A 958 -2.62 -31.28 -17.13
N LEU A 959 -3.50 -30.75 -18.01
CA LEU A 959 -4.36 -29.61 -17.68
C LEU A 959 -5.44 -30.01 -16.66
N GLN A 960 -6.03 -31.19 -16.80
CA GLN A 960 -6.99 -31.72 -15.82
C GLN A 960 -6.35 -31.84 -14.43
N GLU A 961 -5.12 -32.38 -14.35
CA GLU A 961 -4.34 -32.48 -13.12
C GLU A 961 -4.01 -31.11 -12.50
N ILE A 962 -3.67 -30.10 -13.32
CA ILE A 962 -3.45 -28.72 -12.87
C ILE A 962 -4.71 -28.14 -12.26
N VAL A 963 -5.88 -28.35 -12.88
CA VAL A 963 -7.16 -27.88 -12.34
C VAL A 963 -7.44 -28.52 -10.98
N VAL A 964 -7.23 -29.84 -10.84
CA VAL A 964 -7.38 -30.54 -9.56
C VAL A 964 -6.49 -29.94 -8.48
N ASP A 965 -5.22 -29.67 -8.80
CA ASP A 965 -4.27 -29.08 -7.86
C ASP A 965 -4.67 -27.67 -7.42
N VAL A 966 -5.10 -26.84 -8.38
CA VAL A 966 -5.55 -25.47 -8.13
C VAL A 966 -6.81 -25.46 -7.28
N VAL A 967 -7.79 -26.30 -7.60
CA VAL A 967 -9.02 -26.45 -6.82
C VAL A 967 -8.69 -26.89 -5.39
N GLY A 968 -7.82 -27.88 -5.22
CA GLY A 968 -7.38 -28.33 -3.90
C GLY A 968 -6.66 -27.23 -3.10
N LEU A 969 -5.78 -26.46 -3.74
CA LEU A 969 -5.07 -25.34 -3.11
C LEU A 969 -6.03 -24.27 -2.60
N VAL A 970 -6.91 -23.77 -3.48
CA VAL A 970 -7.85 -22.69 -3.15
C VAL A 970 -8.86 -23.16 -2.10
N TYR A 971 -9.42 -24.36 -2.26
CA TYR A 971 -10.36 -24.95 -1.30
C TYR A 971 -9.76 -25.02 0.11
N THR A 972 -8.54 -25.53 0.22
CA THR A 972 -7.84 -25.67 1.51
C THR A 972 -7.46 -24.31 2.08
N LYS A 973 -6.95 -23.40 1.25
CA LYS A 973 -6.48 -22.09 1.71
C LYS A 973 -7.60 -21.12 2.09
N LEU A 974 -8.77 -21.23 1.44
CA LEU A 974 -9.93 -20.37 1.71
C LEU A 974 -10.99 -21.06 2.59
N ARG A 975 -10.75 -22.29 3.06
CA ARG A 975 -11.66 -23.05 3.96
C ARG A 975 -13.08 -23.21 3.41
N LEU A 976 -13.22 -23.65 2.15
CA LEU A 976 -14.50 -23.74 1.43
C LEU A 976 -15.32 -25.00 1.78
N GLU A 977 -15.28 -25.45 3.03
CA GLU A 977 -15.86 -26.74 3.47
C GLU A 977 -17.37 -26.81 3.21
N LYS A 978 -18.08 -25.70 3.46
CA LYS A 978 -19.53 -25.58 3.29
C LYS A 978 -20.00 -25.74 1.86
N THR A 979 -19.17 -25.40 0.87
CA THR A 979 -19.55 -25.42 -0.55
C THR A 979 -19.05 -26.66 -1.31
N ARG A 980 -18.47 -27.63 -0.58
CA ARG A 980 -17.96 -28.90 -1.13
C ARG A 980 -18.92 -29.58 -2.10
N LYS A 981 -20.21 -29.67 -1.76
CA LYS A 981 -21.21 -30.33 -2.61
C LYS A 981 -21.34 -29.65 -3.98
N ALA A 982 -21.33 -28.31 -4.02
CA ALA A 982 -21.40 -27.55 -5.25
C ALA A 982 -20.17 -27.82 -6.13
N ILE A 983 -18.97 -27.77 -5.53
CA ILE A 983 -17.70 -28.04 -6.23
C ILE A 983 -17.67 -29.45 -6.82
N LEU A 984 -18.10 -30.46 -6.05
CA LEU A 984 -18.15 -31.85 -6.52
C LEU A 984 -19.14 -32.06 -7.67
N ASN A 985 -20.27 -31.37 -7.64
CA ASN A 985 -21.26 -31.44 -8.72
C ASN A 985 -20.71 -30.83 -10.03
N SER A 986 -19.85 -29.82 -9.96
CA SER A 986 -19.22 -29.21 -11.15
C SER A 986 -18.11 -30.08 -11.78
N ALA A 987 -17.59 -31.09 -11.07
CA ALA A 987 -16.54 -32.00 -11.57
C ALA A 987 -17.06 -33.15 -12.46
N ASN A 988 -18.27 -33.07 -13.00
CA ASN A 988 -18.91 -34.19 -13.70
C ASN A 988 -18.24 -34.62 -15.01
N LYS A 989 -17.48 -33.74 -15.66
CA LYS A 989 -16.80 -34.00 -16.95
C LYS A 989 -15.41 -34.66 -16.80
N PHE A 990 -14.96 -34.91 -15.58
CA PHE A 990 -13.67 -35.56 -15.32
C PHE A 990 -13.78 -37.08 -15.45
N THR A 991 -12.65 -37.72 -15.74
CA THR A 991 -12.55 -39.19 -15.69
C THR A 991 -12.89 -39.70 -14.28
N PRO A 992 -13.44 -40.92 -14.13
CA PRO A 992 -13.77 -41.49 -12.83
C PRO A 992 -12.59 -41.50 -11.84
N GLU A 993 -11.37 -41.73 -12.36
CA GLU A 993 -10.11 -41.67 -11.61
C GLU A 993 -9.87 -40.28 -11.00
N LEU A 994 -9.89 -39.22 -11.82
CA LEU A 994 -9.67 -37.85 -11.34
C LEU A 994 -10.84 -37.35 -10.47
N LYS A 995 -12.07 -37.77 -10.76
CA LYS A 995 -13.23 -37.47 -9.92
C LYS A 995 -13.08 -38.09 -8.53
N ALA A 996 -12.59 -39.32 -8.44
CA ALA A 996 -12.27 -39.95 -7.16
C ALA A 996 -11.18 -39.17 -6.41
N ILE A 997 -10.14 -38.71 -7.11
CA ILE A 997 -9.08 -37.87 -6.52
C ILE A 997 -9.64 -36.55 -5.99
N ILE A 998 -10.52 -35.87 -6.73
CA ILE A 998 -11.17 -34.64 -6.25
C ILE A 998 -11.99 -34.95 -4.99
N ILE A 999 -12.79 -36.02 -5.01
CA ILE A 999 -13.63 -36.41 -3.86
C ILE A 999 -12.81 -36.68 -2.61
N THR A 1000 -11.68 -37.41 -2.73
CA THR A 1000 -10.79 -37.74 -1.60
C THR A 1000 -9.99 -36.53 -1.13
N SER A 1001 -9.61 -35.63 -2.03
CA SER A 1001 -8.80 -34.44 -1.73
C SER A 1001 -9.59 -33.36 -1.02
N LEU A 1002 -10.90 -33.29 -1.26
CA LEU A 1002 -11.81 -32.35 -0.61
C LEU A 1002 -12.45 -32.95 0.66
N LYS A 1003 -12.03 -34.13 1.14
CA LYS A 1003 -12.39 -34.65 2.47
C LYS A 1003 -11.32 -34.18 3.46
N LEU A 1004 -11.54 -33.03 4.08
CA LEU A 1004 -10.76 -32.59 5.24
C LEU A 1004 -11.68 -32.67 6.46
N ASP A 1005 -11.30 -33.50 7.43
CA ASP A 1005 -11.99 -33.60 8.72
C ASP A 1005 -11.25 -32.65 9.69
N PRO A 1006 -11.91 -31.59 10.22
CA PRO A 1006 -11.26 -30.54 11.00
C PRO A 1006 -10.54 -31.04 12.27
N ASP A 1007 -10.97 -32.18 12.82
CA ASP A 1007 -10.38 -32.79 14.02
C ASP A 1007 -8.97 -33.38 13.79
N ILE A 1008 -8.62 -33.75 12.56
CA ILE A 1008 -7.31 -34.34 12.23
C ILE A 1008 -6.21 -33.27 12.17
N LEU A 1009 -6.56 -32.03 11.76
CA LEU A 1009 -5.62 -30.90 11.71
C LEU A 1009 -5.41 -30.26 13.09
N GLN A 1010 -6.43 -30.22 13.96
CA GLN A 1010 -6.30 -29.73 15.35
C GLN A 1010 -5.52 -30.70 16.26
N GLY A 1011 -5.54 -32.00 15.98
CA GLY A 1011 -4.84 -33.01 16.76
C GLY A 1011 -3.31 -32.97 16.64
N ILE A 1012 -2.78 -32.38 15.57
CA ILE A 1012 -1.33 -32.34 15.28
C ILE A 1012 -0.66 -31.12 15.95
N THR A 1013 -1.37 -30.00 16.12
CA THR A 1013 -0.83 -28.75 16.68
C THR A 1013 -0.86 -28.68 18.21
N SER A 1014 -1.79 -29.35 18.89
CA SER A 1014 -1.97 -29.22 20.34
C SER A 1014 -0.91 -29.92 21.21
N LYS A 1015 0.04 -30.67 20.63
CA LYS A 1015 1.08 -31.41 21.38
C LYS A 1015 2.52 -31.11 21.00
N ILE A 1016 2.78 -30.10 20.16
CA ILE A 1016 4.16 -29.63 19.87
C ILE A 1016 4.65 -28.60 20.92
N VAL A 1017 3.79 -28.18 21.86
CA VAL A 1017 4.18 -27.34 23.02
C VAL A 1017 4.19 -28.13 24.34
N ARG A 1018 4.51 -29.44 24.29
CA ARG A 1018 4.92 -30.20 25.48
C ARG A 1018 6.14 -31.07 25.22
#